data_AF-A0A1G0HE81-F1
#
_entry.id   AF-A0A1G0HE81-F1
#
_cell.length_a   1.000
_cell.length_b   1.000
_cell.length_c   1.000
_cell.angle_alpha   90.00
_cell.angle_beta   90.00
_cell.angle_gamma   90.00
#
_symmetry.space_group_name_H-M   'P 1'
#
loop_
_entity.id
_entity.type
_entity.pdbx_description
1 polymer ?
#
loop_
_entity_poly.entity_id
_entity_poly.type
_entity_poly.pdbx_seq_one_letter_code
_entity_poly.pdbx_strand_id
1 'polypeptide(L)'
;MRKNVKIPQDTVLESKKQKKNHEFRTYLARKALERLEEQLNEGKDPLCFDPQGFCSIALTLPPEKCIEYDQTDGKQVMVSIDVESSSKLSEAFKQWITDPVVEKPTLGELFAPSSVEKPTLEEAFEPSPDLTTAMTAFKKSLSKRSITPLQDEMEKHMRLFARVLQHCDDNDNKEIDESTWKKVVEDAALRINKLVRAETQKAFLKATQKGDLDIRVINEHFDKARKTLPKKCKQALLDALCDEIGIDRFDHFYNNKIKKKITNHAFKSTTALAMDEFILDLQTGLSTYITGTPYTAHDKKPGRDHLALRHVARNRLKKTPEGKLDITPLQHVSHQSRIPSPVVVFDKKPAKFEDQVKDTKEKLQYARQQIVKEIGNEVKIPIVYCLLTSLHSDAYDQVVDRKNRQRLSAKLILCASHQLNKEAWEKSQESQESYIFVQNIGTNQHTIDLGYHHSDFLYREATLMADVSLLYILNLANSHLDVFKDSKQIKGQLDPAWGAVLGNYEKFLAADCKQQTRYFAQWDAKNEKVTEKKIRDLKQFCRPKVNKEDSEKMKLPQLVTHALLKLYSRDLHHKKQYGMLVQVLSTYLAKISLVGCKSADERTLHLLGRVELLESLGEKLENETPFEGLEEKLVDKLQKFVRGDGVSDGLDALQEALDSAYNQRNLHGAGHVISTTCQGMGAKIRPDLNSSNPGVIKNPDTNVAETGHLFNLKSKHAGRYQPHKFDHAAEAEELSQNIIKAHPQHPKSNGYHPLNAFFSFFTTAKLSLQKRLLSRSVSPPDSSTSHDNDRVG
;
A
#
# COMPACT_ATOMS: atom_id res chain seq x y z
N MET A 1 -29.79 -3.65 -33.02
CA MET A 1 -29.99 -2.89 -31.77
C MET A 1 -29.23 -3.61 -30.67
N ARG A 2 -28.22 -2.99 -30.05
CA ARG A 2 -27.49 -3.61 -28.93
C ARG A 2 -28.22 -3.33 -27.63
N LYS A 3 -28.31 -4.30 -26.72
CA LYS A 3 -28.82 -4.05 -25.37
C LYS A 3 -27.79 -3.18 -24.66
N ASN A 4 -28.16 -1.95 -24.29
CA ASN A 4 -27.39 -1.20 -23.31
C ASN A 4 -27.24 -2.07 -22.06
N VAL A 5 -26.01 -2.31 -21.62
CA VAL A 5 -25.77 -2.92 -20.31
C VAL A 5 -26.43 -2.01 -19.28
N LYS A 6 -27.51 -2.48 -18.65
CA LYS A 6 -28.05 -1.83 -17.44
C LYS A 6 -27.01 -2.05 -16.35
N ILE A 7 -26.06 -1.13 -16.25
CA ILE A 7 -25.12 -1.08 -15.15
C ILE A 7 -25.96 -0.87 -13.88
N PRO A 8 -25.89 -1.76 -12.88
CA PRO A 8 -26.75 -1.66 -11.70
C PRO A 8 -26.54 -0.31 -11.00
N GLN A 9 -27.61 0.46 -10.88
CA GLN A 9 -27.60 1.76 -10.21
C GLN A 9 -27.51 1.55 -8.70
N ASP A 10 -26.43 2.03 -8.10
CA ASP A 10 -26.19 2.30 -6.67
C ASP A 10 -26.47 1.19 -5.62
N THR A 11 -26.92 0.02 -6.06
CA THR A 11 -26.85 -1.25 -5.33
C THR A 11 -26.15 -2.28 -6.20
N VAL A 12 -24.83 -2.33 -6.08
CA VAL A 12 -24.11 -3.58 -6.33
C VAL A 12 -24.59 -4.53 -5.24
N LEU A 13 -25.46 -5.48 -5.61
CA LEU A 13 -25.73 -6.66 -4.78
C LEU A 13 -24.37 -7.23 -4.39
N GLU A 14 -24.04 -7.19 -3.10
CA GLU A 14 -22.75 -7.62 -2.60
C GLU A 14 -22.52 -9.06 -3.07
N SER A 15 -21.49 -9.26 -3.92
CA SER A 15 -21.24 -10.57 -4.49
C SER A 15 -20.95 -11.56 -3.36
N LYS A 16 -21.25 -12.84 -3.55
CA LYS A 16 -20.95 -13.86 -2.52
C LYS A 16 -19.48 -13.82 -2.07
N LYS A 17 -18.59 -13.42 -3.00
CA LYS A 17 -17.16 -13.22 -2.74
C LYS A 17 -16.86 -11.95 -1.93
N GLN A 18 -17.52 -10.83 -2.22
CA GLN A 18 -17.40 -9.59 -1.43
C GLN A 18 -17.85 -9.82 0.02
N LYS A 19 -18.99 -10.51 0.23
CA LYS A 19 -19.47 -10.87 1.57
C LYS A 19 -18.47 -11.75 2.34
N LYS A 20 -17.90 -12.79 1.72
CA LYS A 20 -16.83 -13.60 2.33
C LYS A 20 -15.56 -12.79 2.63
N ASN A 21 -15.18 -11.86 1.75
CA ASN A 21 -14.04 -10.97 1.96
C ASN A 21 -14.27 -10.00 3.12
N HIS A 22 -15.51 -9.56 3.35
CA HIS A 22 -15.92 -8.84 4.54
C HIS A 22 -15.80 -9.73 5.79
N GLU A 23 -16.42 -10.91 5.79
CA GLU A 23 -16.37 -11.87 6.92
C GLU A 23 -14.91 -12.18 7.33
N PHE A 24 -14.02 -12.32 6.35
CA PHE A 24 -12.57 -12.45 6.57
C PHE A 24 -11.92 -11.24 7.24
N ARG A 25 -12.32 -10.02 6.88
CA ARG A 25 -11.80 -8.78 7.49
C ARG A 25 -12.30 -8.61 8.92
N THR A 26 -13.54 -8.99 9.21
CA THR A 26 -14.08 -9.05 10.58
C THR A 26 -13.36 -10.13 11.40
N TYR A 27 -13.04 -11.29 10.80
CA TYR A 27 -12.22 -12.33 11.42
C TYR A 27 -10.79 -11.87 11.73
N LEU A 28 -10.12 -11.19 10.78
CA LEU A 28 -8.81 -10.54 10.99
C LEU A 28 -8.88 -9.52 12.13
N ALA A 29 -9.94 -8.71 12.14
CA ALA A 29 -10.41 -7.90 13.26
C ALA A 29 -10.22 -8.62 14.59
N ARG A 30 -11.09 -9.60 14.82
CA ARG A 30 -11.15 -10.38 16.05
C ARG A 30 -9.81 -11.03 16.42
N LYS A 31 -9.05 -11.58 15.46
CA LYS A 31 -7.78 -12.26 15.75
C LYS A 31 -6.64 -11.32 16.12
N ALA A 32 -6.57 -10.13 15.53
CA ALA A 32 -5.60 -9.12 15.96
C ALA A 32 -5.90 -8.63 17.38
N LEU A 33 -7.19 -8.43 17.67
CA LEU A 33 -7.69 -8.05 18.99
C LEU A 33 -7.36 -9.14 20.04
N GLU A 34 -7.72 -10.41 19.81
CA GLU A 34 -7.35 -11.53 20.69
C GLU A 34 -5.83 -11.56 20.98
N ARG A 35 -5.00 -11.44 19.94
CA ARG A 35 -3.54 -11.47 20.07
C ARG A 35 -2.98 -10.28 20.87
N LEU A 36 -3.61 -9.12 20.78
CA LEU A 36 -3.26 -7.94 21.58
C LEU A 36 -3.50 -8.18 23.07
N GLU A 37 -4.60 -8.85 23.43
CA GLU A 37 -4.95 -9.12 24.82
C GLU A 37 -4.01 -10.17 25.45
N GLU A 38 -3.67 -11.24 24.73
CA GLU A 38 -2.61 -12.19 25.12
C GLU A 38 -1.30 -11.45 25.44
N GLN A 39 -0.85 -10.62 24.50
CA GLN A 39 0.38 -9.84 24.60
C GLN A 39 0.41 -8.92 25.82
N LEU A 40 -0.70 -8.23 26.12
CA LEU A 40 -0.84 -7.36 27.29
C LEU A 40 -0.89 -8.14 28.61
N ASN A 41 -1.45 -9.35 28.61
CA ASN A 41 -1.58 -10.17 29.83
C ASN A 41 -0.27 -10.91 30.18
N GLU A 42 0.60 -11.19 29.20
CA GLU A 42 1.90 -11.85 29.41
C GLU A 42 2.98 -10.95 30.08
N GLY A 43 2.72 -9.66 30.31
CA GLY A 43 3.66 -8.73 30.96
C GLY A 43 4.94 -8.43 30.16
N LYS A 44 5.05 -8.93 28.92
CA LYS A 44 6.04 -8.48 27.94
C LYS A 44 5.77 -7.01 27.61
N ASP A 45 6.79 -6.20 27.31
CA ASP A 45 6.62 -4.85 26.73
C ASP A 45 6.26 -5.03 25.24
N PRO A 46 4.98 -5.13 24.86
CA PRO A 46 4.64 -6.06 23.78
C PRO A 46 4.18 -5.36 22.50
N LEU A 47 3.98 -4.04 22.57
CA LEU A 47 3.36 -3.25 21.51
C LEU A 47 4.43 -2.45 20.79
N CYS A 48 4.63 -2.78 19.51
CA CYS A 48 5.26 -1.89 18.54
C CYS A 48 4.41 -0.62 18.44
N PHE A 49 4.78 0.40 19.22
CA PHE A 49 4.06 1.66 19.32
C PHE A 49 4.48 2.57 18.17
N ASP A 50 3.55 2.91 17.27
CA ASP A 50 3.80 3.89 16.23
C ASP A 50 3.51 5.32 16.71
N PRO A 51 4.35 6.32 16.36
CA PRO A 51 4.14 7.72 16.76
C PRO A 51 2.80 8.35 16.33
N GLN A 52 2.07 7.73 15.42
CA GLN A 52 0.68 8.11 15.10
C GLN A 52 -0.33 7.69 16.17
N GLY A 53 0.03 6.85 17.14
CA GLY A 53 -0.88 6.21 18.09
C GLY A 53 -1.36 4.83 17.65
N PHE A 54 -0.68 4.17 16.71
CA PHE A 54 -1.05 2.84 16.23
C PHE A 54 -0.28 1.73 16.95
N CYS A 55 -0.93 0.59 17.16
CA CYS A 55 -0.28 -0.65 17.55
C CYS A 55 -0.27 -1.63 16.37
N SER A 56 0.90 -2.14 16.00
CA SER A 56 1.07 -3.12 14.92
C SER A 56 1.22 -4.54 15.47
N ILE A 57 0.48 -5.49 14.90
CA ILE A 57 0.33 -6.88 15.37
C ILE A 57 0.53 -7.82 14.18
N ALA A 58 1.49 -8.72 14.26
CA ALA A 58 1.72 -9.75 13.25
C ALA A 58 0.79 -10.96 13.49
N LEU A 59 -0.02 -11.30 12.49
CA LEU A 59 -0.82 -12.53 12.46
C LEU A 59 -0.26 -13.53 11.44
N THR A 60 -0.20 -14.79 11.83
CA THR A 60 0.03 -15.93 10.92
C THR A 60 -1.26 -16.74 10.86
N LEU A 61 -1.89 -16.80 9.70
CA LEU A 61 -3.12 -17.56 9.48
C LEU A 61 -2.84 -18.91 8.84
N PRO A 62 -3.36 -20.02 9.41
CA PRO A 62 -3.17 -21.35 8.85
C PRO A 62 -4.01 -21.51 7.55
N PRO A 63 -3.55 -22.31 6.57
CA PRO A 63 -4.17 -22.40 5.25
C PRO A 63 -5.67 -22.74 5.28
N GLU A 64 -6.09 -23.61 6.19
CA GLU A 64 -7.47 -24.08 6.33
C GLU A 64 -8.42 -22.92 6.63
N LYS A 65 -7.97 -21.98 7.49
CA LYS A 65 -8.74 -20.76 7.84
C LYS A 65 -8.73 -19.74 6.73
N CYS A 66 -7.71 -19.69 5.88
CA CYS A 66 -7.73 -18.87 4.68
C CYS A 66 -8.73 -19.40 3.64
N ILE A 67 -8.73 -20.73 3.42
CA ILE A 67 -9.60 -21.41 2.45
C ILE A 67 -11.09 -21.24 2.79
N GLU A 68 -11.46 -21.26 4.08
CA GLU A 68 -12.83 -21.01 4.57
C GLU A 68 -13.46 -19.73 3.98
N TYR A 69 -12.66 -18.66 3.83
CA TYR A 69 -13.07 -17.37 3.28
C TYR A 69 -12.65 -17.13 1.82
N ASP A 70 -12.45 -18.20 1.04
CA ASP A 70 -12.00 -18.19 -0.36
C ASP A 70 -10.69 -17.38 -0.58
N GLN A 71 -9.78 -17.38 0.39
CA GLN A 71 -8.46 -16.77 0.25
C GLN A 71 -7.45 -17.77 -0.37
N THR A 72 -6.26 -17.29 -0.71
CA THR A 72 -5.11 -18.15 -1.06
C THR A 72 -4.60 -18.92 0.15
N ASP A 73 -3.68 -19.87 -0.06
CA ASP A 73 -2.96 -20.60 0.98
C ASP A 73 -2.36 -19.68 2.08
N GLY A 74 -1.98 -20.29 3.21
CA GLY A 74 -1.64 -19.65 4.49
C GLY A 74 -0.97 -18.27 4.42
N LYS A 75 -1.54 -17.30 5.14
CA LYS A 75 -1.22 -15.87 5.00
C LYS A 75 -0.51 -15.31 6.23
N GLN A 76 0.48 -14.44 5.99
CA GLN A 76 0.97 -13.50 7.00
C GLN A 76 0.30 -12.14 6.79
N VAL A 77 -0.28 -11.59 7.85
CA VAL A 77 -1.01 -10.32 7.83
C VAL A 77 -0.48 -9.43 8.95
N MET A 78 -0.03 -8.22 8.61
CA MET A 78 0.26 -7.18 9.60
C MET A 78 -1.03 -6.40 9.87
N VAL A 79 -1.48 -6.36 11.12
CA VAL A 79 -2.69 -5.62 11.51
C VAL A 79 -2.30 -4.42 12.36
N SER A 80 -2.65 -3.21 11.91
CA SER A 80 -2.40 -1.96 12.63
C SER A 80 -3.70 -1.39 13.16
N ILE A 81 -3.76 -1.14 14.47
CA ILE A 81 -4.97 -0.73 15.19
C ILE A 81 -4.74 0.65 15.81
N ASP A 82 -5.68 1.58 15.60
CA ASP A 82 -5.69 2.90 16.24
C ASP A 82 -5.91 2.76 17.76
N VAL A 83 -4.96 3.26 18.56
CA VAL A 83 -5.02 3.23 20.02
C VAL A 83 -5.30 4.63 20.54
N GLU A 84 -6.59 4.91 20.79
CA GLU A 84 -6.98 6.09 21.55
C GLU A 84 -6.28 6.06 22.92
N SER A 85 -5.62 7.17 23.27
CA SER A 85 -4.56 7.24 24.27
C SER A 85 -5.04 7.18 25.72
N SER A 86 -5.47 5.97 26.12
CA SER A 86 -5.61 5.37 27.46
C SER A 86 -6.37 6.09 28.57
N SER A 87 -7.39 5.38 29.07
CA SER A 87 -7.45 4.96 30.49
C SER A 87 -7.95 3.50 30.58
N LYS A 88 -8.89 3.15 29.70
CA LYS A 88 -9.09 1.79 29.17
C LYS A 88 -8.53 1.71 27.74
N LEU A 89 -7.30 1.25 27.56
CA LEU A 89 -6.85 0.66 26.30
C LEU A 89 -7.65 -0.62 26.02
N SER A 90 -7.83 -1.60 26.91
CA SER A 90 -7.68 -1.80 28.38
C SER A 90 -8.94 -1.75 29.24
N GLU A 91 -10.01 -2.27 28.64
CA GLU A 91 -10.46 -3.53 29.24
C GLU A 91 -9.62 -4.75 28.82
N ALA A 92 -9.35 -5.08 27.54
CA ALA A 92 -9.73 -4.45 26.27
C ALA A 92 -10.80 -5.30 25.56
N PHE A 93 -11.75 -4.69 24.86
CA PHE A 93 -12.83 -5.40 24.14
C PHE A 93 -13.43 -6.62 24.88
N LYS A 94 -13.54 -6.54 26.23
CA LYS A 94 -13.99 -7.60 27.15
C LYS A 94 -15.48 -7.97 27.07
N GLN A 95 -16.19 -7.58 26.01
CA GLN A 95 -17.57 -7.98 25.74
C GLN A 95 -17.79 -8.41 24.28
N TRP A 96 -16.71 -8.67 23.53
CA TRP A 96 -16.77 -8.56 22.07
C TRP A 96 -16.99 -9.85 21.28
N ILE A 97 -17.03 -11.01 21.95
CA ILE A 97 -17.30 -12.32 21.33
C ILE A 97 -18.31 -13.14 22.15
N THR A 98 -19.55 -12.63 22.27
CA THR A 98 -20.69 -13.42 22.76
C THR A 98 -21.92 -13.22 21.85
N ASP A 99 -21.75 -13.71 20.62
CA ASP A 99 -22.66 -14.55 19.79
C ASP A 99 -24.18 -14.60 20.09
N PRO A 100 -25.04 -14.78 19.05
CA PRO A 100 -24.95 -15.86 18.05
C PRO A 100 -25.04 -15.39 16.58
N VAL A 101 -24.80 -16.20 15.53
CA VAL A 101 -25.15 -17.63 15.32
C VAL A 101 -24.13 -18.39 14.45
N VAL A 102 -23.48 -19.41 15.01
CA VAL A 102 -23.58 -20.84 14.58
C VAL A 102 -23.50 -21.68 15.87
N GLU A 103 -24.25 -22.79 15.95
CA GLU A 103 -24.39 -23.56 17.20
C GLU A 103 -23.12 -24.31 17.65
N LYS A 104 -22.72 -24.09 18.92
CA LYS A 104 -21.89 -24.92 19.81
C LYS A 104 -20.38 -25.00 19.48
N PRO A 105 -19.48 -24.96 20.49
CA PRO A 105 -19.64 -25.61 21.81
C PRO A 105 -19.64 -24.71 23.05
N THR A 106 -20.11 -25.32 24.15
CA THR A 106 -20.14 -24.84 25.55
C THR A 106 -18.89 -25.24 26.35
N LEU A 107 -18.60 -24.77 27.56
CA LEU A 107 -18.76 -23.48 28.28
C LEU A 107 -18.15 -23.72 29.68
N GLY A 108 -17.06 -23.05 30.07
CA GLY A 108 -16.47 -23.23 31.41
C GLY A 108 -15.07 -22.62 31.63
N GLU A 109 -15.01 -21.62 32.49
CA GLU A 109 -13.92 -21.33 33.45
C GLU A 109 -12.52 -20.85 32.98
N LEU A 110 -12.24 -20.61 31.70
CA LEU A 110 -10.95 -20.02 31.29
C LEU A 110 -10.94 -18.47 31.35
N PHE A 111 -10.86 -18.00 32.60
CA PHE A 111 -10.34 -16.71 33.08
C PHE A 111 -11.22 -15.45 32.99
N ALA A 112 -11.98 -15.25 34.07
CA ALA A 112 -12.46 -13.93 34.50
C ALA A 112 -11.29 -12.96 34.82
N PRO A 113 -11.50 -11.64 34.76
CA PRO A 113 -10.40 -10.68 34.80
C PRO A 113 -9.87 -10.42 36.21
N SER A 114 -8.64 -10.89 36.49
CA SER A 114 -7.86 -10.35 37.60
C SER A 114 -7.32 -8.96 37.25
N SER A 115 -7.36 -8.06 38.24
CA SER A 115 -6.83 -6.71 38.16
C SER A 115 -5.31 -6.73 37.97
N VAL A 116 -4.86 -6.32 36.78
CA VAL A 116 -3.49 -5.88 36.52
C VAL A 116 -3.61 -4.43 36.04
N GLU A 117 -2.92 -3.50 36.68
CA GLU A 117 -2.80 -2.13 36.17
C GLU A 117 -2.02 -2.20 34.85
N LYS A 118 -2.70 -1.84 33.75
CA LYS A 118 -2.17 -1.98 32.38
C LYS A 118 -1.55 -0.65 31.93
N PRO A 119 -0.40 -0.68 31.24
CA PRO A 119 0.38 0.52 31.01
C PRO A 119 -0.35 1.55 30.14
N THR A 120 -0.35 2.78 30.63
CA THR A 120 -0.77 3.97 29.92
C THR A 120 0.23 4.36 28.84
N LEU A 121 -0.19 5.20 27.88
CA LEU A 121 0.70 5.69 26.83
C LEU A 121 1.81 6.60 27.40
N GLU A 122 1.58 7.15 28.59
CA GLU A 122 2.55 7.86 29.43
C GLU A 122 3.66 6.94 30.00
N GLU A 123 3.40 5.66 30.27
CA GLU A 123 4.39 4.71 30.83
C GLU A 123 5.37 4.16 29.79
N ALA A 124 5.09 4.32 28.49
CA ALA A 124 6.02 3.97 27.42
C ALA A 124 7.25 4.90 27.32
N PHE A 125 7.29 5.96 28.13
CA PHE A 125 8.31 6.99 28.13
C PHE A 125 8.76 7.33 29.56
N GLU A 126 9.94 7.94 29.69
CA GLU A 126 10.37 8.49 30.99
C GLU A 126 9.50 9.71 31.36
N PRO A 127 8.82 9.70 32.52
CA PRO A 127 7.82 10.71 32.85
C PRO A 127 8.46 12.07 33.14
N SER A 128 7.96 13.13 32.50
CA SER A 128 8.29 14.52 32.82
C SER A 128 7.08 15.44 32.60
N PRO A 129 6.96 16.58 33.30
CA PRO A 129 5.83 17.51 33.14
C PRO A 129 5.68 18.04 31.69
N ASP A 130 6.81 18.27 31.01
CA ASP A 130 6.84 18.70 29.62
C ASP A 130 6.31 17.59 28.70
N LEU A 131 6.63 16.33 28.98
CA LEU A 131 6.12 15.20 28.23
C LEU A 131 4.63 14.97 28.48
N THR A 132 4.15 15.08 29.72
CA THR A 132 2.70 15.01 30.01
C THR A 132 1.93 16.10 29.26
N THR A 133 2.51 17.30 29.13
CA THR A 133 1.95 18.40 28.34
C THR A 133 1.94 18.05 26.84
N ALA A 134 3.06 17.58 26.30
CA ALA A 134 3.18 17.15 24.91
C ALA A 134 2.22 16.00 24.55
N MET A 135 2.10 15.02 25.44
CA MET A 135 1.17 13.90 25.30
C MET A 135 -0.27 14.39 25.33
N THR A 136 -0.65 15.28 26.26
CA THR A 136 -1.99 15.88 26.31
C THR A 136 -2.34 16.62 25.01
N ALA A 137 -1.38 17.36 24.44
CA ALA A 137 -1.54 18.01 23.14
C ALA A 137 -1.70 16.98 21.99
N PHE A 138 -0.91 15.90 22.01
CA PHE A 138 -1.05 14.78 21.08
C PHE A 138 -2.42 14.09 21.19
N LYS A 139 -2.92 13.78 22.41
CA LYS A 139 -4.23 13.12 22.62
C LYS A 139 -5.34 13.88 21.91
N LYS A 140 -5.32 15.22 22.04
CA LYS A 140 -6.27 16.19 21.45
C LYS A 140 -6.05 16.48 19.96
N SER A 141 -4.90 16.12 19.39
CA SER A 141 -4.57 16.46 18.00
C SER A 141 -5.44 15.68 17.02
N LEU A 142 -6.14 16.41 16.16
CA LEU A 142 -6.88 15.87 15.01
C LEU A 142 -5.99 15.54 13.80
N SER A 143 -4.66 15.58 13.99
CA SER A 143 -3.68 15.46 12.90
C SER A 143 -2.63 14.36 13.14
N LYS A 144 -2.91 13.40 14.01
CA LYS A 144 -2.06 12.23 14.30
C LYS A 144 -1.64 11.48 13.03
N ARG A 145 -2.58 11.24 12.11
CA ARG A 145 -2.34 10.67 10.76
C ARG A 145 -1.47 11.51 9.82
N SER A 146 -0.99 12.67 10.25
CA SER A 146 0.00 13.48 9.54
C SER A 146 1.40 13.40 10.14
N ILE A 147 1.58 12.67 11.24
CA ILE A 147 2.89 12.29 11.76
C ILE A 147 3.43 11.12 10.92
N THR A 148 4.72 11.14 10.62
CA THR A 148 5.41 10.03 9.94
C THR A 148 5.37 8.77 10.83
N PRO A 149 4.90 7.61 10.32
CA PRO A 149 4.80 6.37 11.08
C PRO A 149 6.18 5.70 11.14
N LEU A 150 7.02 6.22 12.05
CA LEU A 150 8.43 5.88 12.09
C LEU A 150 8.67 4.44 12.57
N GLN A 151 7.77 3.86 13.38
CA GLN A 151 7.86 2.45 13.78
C GLN A 151 7.58 1.57 12.56
N ASP A 152 6.52 1.86 11.82
CA ASP A 152 6.15 1.14 10.60
C ASP A 152 7.30 1.13 9.58
N GLU A 153 7.88 2.30 9.31
CA GLU A 153 9.03 2.43 8.41
C GLU A 153 10.22 1.59 8.88
N MET A 154 10.57 1.64 10.16
CA MET A 154 11.77 0.97 10.69
C MET A 154 11.58 -0.54 10.85
N GLU A 155 10.40 -1.00 11.26
CA GLU A 155 10.09 -2.43 11.32
C GLU A 155 10.07 -3.05 9.91
N LYS A 156 9.47 -2.38 8.92
CA LYS A 156 9.45 -2.85 7.53
C LYS A 156 10.84 -2.79 6.90
N HIS A 157 11.68 -1.81 7.26
CA HIS A 157 13.10 -1.80 6.89
C HIS A 157 13.83 -3.03 7.42
N MET A 158 13.64 -3.38 8.70
CA MET A 158 14.23 -4.57 9.33
C MET A 158 13.71 -5.86 8.69
N ARG A 159 12.40 -6.02 8.50
CA ARG A 159 11.80 -7.23 7.91
C ARG A 159 12.29 -7.48 6.47
N LEU A 160 12.51 -6.42 5.69
CA LEU A 160 13.11 -6.54 4.36
C LEU A 160 14.59 -6.97 4.42
N PHE A 161 15.35 -6.50 5.41
CA PHE A 161 16.72 -6.97 5.62
C PHE A 161 16.76 -8.43 6.09
N ALA A 162 15.85 -8.85 6.98
CA ALA A 162 15.67 -10.26 7.35
C ALA A 162 15.37 -11.13 6.11
N ARG A 163 14.49 -10.66 5.21
CA ARG A 163 14.20 -11.34 3.94
C ARG A 163 15.42 -11.46 3.02
N VAL A 164 16.33 -10.48 3.01
CA VAL A 164 17.61 -10.58 2.28
C VAL A 164 18.46 -11.71 2.87
N LEU A 165 18.60 -11.77 4.19
CA LEU A 165 19.39 -12.80 4.88
C LEU A 165 18.81 -14.21 4.67
N GLN A 166 17.48 -14.36 4.80
CA GLN A 166 16.75 -15.60 4.50
C GLN A 166 16.99 -16.06 3.06
N HIS A 167 16.88 -15.15 2.08
CA HIS A 167 17.14 -15.47 0.68
C HIS A 167 18.60 -15.87 0.42
N CYS A 168 19.57 -15.33 1.16
CA CYS A 168 20.96 -15.81 1.11
C CYS A 168 21.11 -17.21 1.74
N ASP A 169 20.33 -17.53 2.77
CA ASP A 169 20.35 -18.82 3.45
C ASP A 169 19.76 -19.96 2.59
N ASP A 170 18.51 -19.80 2.14
CA ASP A 170 17.70 -20.82 1.46
C ASP A 170 18.35 -21.39 0.18
N ASN A 171 19.21 -20.63 -0.51
CA ASN A 171 19.76 -21.02 -1.81
C ASN A 171 20.76 -22.19 -1.78
N ASP A 172 21.44 -22.47 -0.65
CA ASP A 172 22.38 -23.60 -0.52
C ASP A 172 22.40 -24.10 0.93
N ASN A 173 21.55 -25.07 1.27
CA ASN A 173 21.35 -25.65 2.62
C ASN A 173 20.95 -24.62 3.70
N LYS A 174 19.65 -24.50 3.99
CA LYS A 174 19.11 -23.64 5.07
C LYS A 174 19.77 -23.94 6.42
N GLU A 175 20.48 -22.96 6.99
CA GLU A 175 21.17 -23.07 8.29
C GLU A 175 20.29 -22.64 9.46
N ILE A 176 19.29 -21.77 9.20
CA ILE A 176 18.40 -21.17 10.19
C ILE A 176 16.95 -21.52 9.86
N ASP A 177 16.27 -22.21 10.78
CA ASP A 177 14.87 -22.59 10.61
C ASP A 177 13.90 -21.39 10.79
N GLU A 178 12.65 -21.59 10.42
CA GLU A 178 11.64 -20.53 10.41
C GLU A 178 11.18 -20.10 11.80
N SER A 179 11.25 -20.99 12.80
CA SER A 179 10.92 -20.65 14.19
C SER A 179 12.01 -19.78 14.82
N THR A 180 13.28 -20.07 14.52
CA THR A 180 14.43 -19.24 14.89
C THR A 180 14.32 -17.86 14.23
N TRP A 181 14.07 -17.79 12.91
CA TRP A 181 13.85 -16.51 12.22
C TRP A 181 12.69 -15.69 12.81
N LYS A 182 11.60 -16.34 13.23
CA LYS A 182 10.46 -15.66 13.86
C LYS A 182 10.88 -14.97 15.16
N LYS A 183 11.56 -15.68 16.07
CA LYS A 183 12.07 -15.11 17.33
C LYS A 183 13.01 -13.94 17.09
N VAL A 184 13.96 -14.10 16.16
CA VAL A 184 14.96 -13.07 15.80
C VAL A 184 14.28 -11.79 15.30
N VAL A 185 13.22 -11.92 14.49
CA VAL A 185 12.43 -10.77 14.00
C VAL A 185 11.59 -10.14 15.11
N GLU A 186 11.01 -10.94 16.03
CA GLU A 186 10.26 -10.46 17.18
C GLU A 186 11.15 -9.67 18.16
N ASP A 187 12.32 -10.20 18.54
CA ASP A 187 13.26 -9.50 19.42
C ASP A 187 13.88 -8.25 18.75
N ALA A 188 14.24 -8.32 17.47
CA ALA A 188 14.69 -7.15 16.72
C ALA A 188 13.64 -6.04 16.69
N ALA A 189 12.34 -6.38 16.59
CA ALA A 189 11.25 -5.41 16.65
C ALA A 189 11.18 -4.72 18.03
N LEU A 190 11.35 -5.46 19.13
CA LEU A 190 11.42 -4.90 20.49
C LEU A 190 12.62 -3.96 20.67
N ARG A 191 13.79 -4.30 20.12
CA ARG A 191 14.97 -3.42 20.10
C ARG A 191 14.71 -2.13 19.32
N ILE A 192 14.02 -2.22 18.17
CA ILE A 192 13.65 -1.06 17.35
C ILE A 192 12.61 -0.17 18.04
N ASN A 193 11.61 -0.74 18.70
CA ASN A 193 10.58 -0.03 19.46
C ASN A 193 11.20 0.93 20.48
N LYS A 194 12.22 0.48 21.24
CA LYS A 194 12.98 1.33 22.18
C LYS A 194 13.69 2.51 21.48
N LEU A 195 14.27 2.28 20.31
CA LEU A 195 14.93 3.33 19.52
C LEU A 195 13.94 4.37 18.98
N VAL A 196 12.77 3.93 18.51
CA VAL A 196 11.73 4.81 17.97
C VAL A 196 11.01 5.59 19.08
N ARG A 197 10.70 4.97 20.23
CA ARG A 197 10.19 5.67 21.42
C ARG A 197 11.14 6.80 21.85
N ALA A 198 12.45 6.53 21.94
CA ALA A 198 13.44 7.55 22.31
C ALA A 198 13.53 8.74 21.33
N GLU A 199 13.35 8.53 20.03
CA GLU A 199 13.28 9.64 19.06
C GLU A 199 11.92 10.35 19.06
N THR A 200 10.84 9.64 19.38
CA THR A 200 9.48 10.19 19.53
C THR A 200 9.39 11.14 20.72
N GLN A 201 9.91 10.75 21.87
CA GLN A 201 9.95 11.60 23.07
C GLN A 201 10.68 12.93 22.79
N LYS A 202 11.86 12.87 22.14
CA LYS A 202 12.62 14.07 21.72
C LYS A 202 11.84 14.94 20.74
N ALA A 203 11.16 14.32 19.77
CA ALA A 203 10.36 15.03 18.78
C ALA A 203 9.17 15.76 19.43
N PHE A 204 8.45 15.09 20.35
CA PHE A 204 7.27 15.62 21.04
C PHE A 204 7.63 16.77 21.98
N LEU A 205 8.68 16.60 22.81
CA LEU A 205 9.21 17.67 23.66
C LEU A 205 9.62 18.91 22.85
N LYS A 206 10.24 18.71 21.68
CA LYS A 206 10.67 19.80 20.80
C LYS A 206 9.54 20.48 20.03
N ALA A 207 8.48 19.73 19.69
CA ALA A 207 7.34 20.22 18.91
C ALA A 207 6.28 20.93 19.76
N THR A 208 6.32 20.77 21.08
CA THR A 208 5.32 21.33 21.99
C THR A 208 5.64 22.77 22.34
N GLN A 209 4.72 23.69 22.05
CA GLN A 209 4.81 25.10 22.43
C GLN A 209 3.47 25.60 22.93
N LYS A 210 3.44 26.18 24.15
CA LYS A 210 2.24 26.75 24.79
C LYS A 210 1.03 25.78 24.89
N GLY A 211 1.25 24.48 24.83
CA GLY A 211 0.20 23.45 24.87
C GLY A 211 -0.27 22.93 23.50
N ASP A 212 0.24 23.50 22.40
CA ASP A 212 0.02 23.01 21.04
C ASP A 212 1.21 22.19 20.52
N LEU A 213 0.95 21.27 19.58
CA LEU A 213 1.94 20.32 19.03
C LEU A 213 2.20 20.56 17.54
N ASP A 214 3.37 21.08 17.17
CA ASP A 214 3.75 21.30 15.76
C ASP A 214 4.23 20.00 15.07
N ILE A 215 3.33 19.31 14.37
CA ILE A 215 3.59 18.07 13.63
C ILE A 215 4.68 18.24 12.55
N ARG A 216 4.83 19.44 11.96
CA ARG A 216 5.91 19.69 11.00
C ARG A 216 7.28 19.61 11.69
N VAL A 217 7.40 20.02 12.95
CA VAL A 217 8.62 19.89 13.75
C VAL A 217 8.89 18.41 14.11
N ILE A 218 7.84 17.63 14.43
CA ILE A 218 7.95 16.18 14.64
C ILE A 218 8.51 15.49 13.39
N ASN A 219 7.90 15.72 12.23
CA ASN A 219 8.32 15.10 10.97
C ASN A 219 9.72 15.56 10.52
N GLU A 220 10.12 16.80 10.83
CA GLU A 220 11.51 17.26 10.61
C GLU A 220 12.52 16.59 11.53
N HIS A 221 12.11 16.17 12.73
CA HIS A 221 12.93 15.36 13.62
C HIS A 221 13.04 13.92 13.11
N PHE A 222 11.92 13.30 12.74
CA PHE A 222 11.87 11.93 12.20
C PHE A 222 12.65 11.78 10.90
N ASP A 223 12.54 12.73 9.95
CA ASP A 223 13.37 12.71 8.74
C ASP A 223 14.87 12.86 9.04
N LYS A 224 15.26 13.55 10.12
CA LYS A 224 16.66 13.56 10.58
C LYS A 224 17.07 12.23 11.22
N ALA A 225 16.18 11.59 11.99
CA ALA A 225 16.42 10.29 12.62
C ALA A 225 16.61 9.16 11.59
N ARG A 226 15.93 9.22 10.42
CA ARG A 226 16.16 8.32 9.27
C ARG A 226 17.62 8.25 8.80
N LYS A 227 18.51 9.17 9.19
CA LYS A 227 19.94 9.09 8.88
C LYS A 227 20.68 7.96 9.60
N THR A 228 20.17 7.53 10.76
CA THR A 228 20.87 6.61 11.67
C THR A 228 20.04 5.40 12.05
N LEU A 229 18.71 5.56 12.18
CA LEU A 229 17.81 4.45 12.55
C LEU A 229 17.91 3.24 11.60
N PRO A 230 17.97 3.37 10.25
CA PRO A 230 18.10 2.21 9.36
C PRO A 230 19.33 1.33 9.66
N LYS A 231 20.50 1.93 9.91
CA LYS A 231 21.71 1.18 10.31
C LYS A 231 21.52 0.49 11.66
N LYS A 232 20.87 1.15 12.63
CA LYS A 232 20.53 0.57 13.93
C LYS A 232 19.51 -0.58 13.83
N CYS A 233 18.56 -0.52 12.90
CA CYS A 233 17.57 -1.58 12.67
C CYS A 233 18.23 -2.85 12.13
N LYS A 234 19.24 -2.69 11.24
CA LYS A 234 20.07 -3.82 10.78
C LYS A 234 20.94 -4.38 11.89
N GLN A 235 21.56 -3.52 12.70
CA GLN A 235 22.33 -3.94 13.87
C GLN A 235 21.47 -4.75 14.83
N ALA A 236 20.30 -4.23 15.20
CA ALA A 236 19.35 -4.92 16.09
C ALA A 236 18.95 -6.32 15.60
N LEU A 237 18.77 -6.50 14.28
CA LEU A 237 18.50 -7.81 13.69
C LEU A 237 19.71 -8.75 13.73
N LEU A 238 20.91 -8.26 13.45
CA LEU A 238 22.13 -9.07 13.48
C LEU A 238 22.53 -9.45 14.91
N ASP A 239 22.34 -8.54 15.88
CA ASP A 239 22.52 -8.82 17.30
C ASP A 239 21.52 -9.89 17.76
N ALA A 240 20.22 -9.70 17.48
CA ALA A 240 19.18 -10.68 17.82
C ALA A 240 19.45 -12.05 17.18
N LEU A 241 19.97 -12.08 15.94
CA LEU A 241 20.39 -13.33 15.29
C LEU A 241 21.57 -13.98 16.02
N CYS A 242 22.61 -13.21 16.35
CA CYS A 242 23.79 -13.69 17.07
C CYS A 242 23.44 -14.20 18.47
N ASP A 243 22.54 -13.51 19.18
CA ASP A 243 22.08 -13.88 20.51
C ASP A 243 21.28 -15.21 20.50
N GLU A 244 20.45 -15.45 19.47
CA GLU A 244 19.65 -16.69 19.35
C GLU A 244 20.45 -17.90 18.82
N ILE A 245 21.41 -17.71 17.88
CA ILE A 245 22.17 -18.84 17.30
C ILE A 245 23.56 -19.06 17.91
N GLY A 246 24.07 -18.10 18.68
CA GLY A 246 25.41 -18.10 19.25
C GLY A 246 26.49 -17.66 18.27
N ILE A 247 27.57 -17.06 18.82
CA ILE A 247 28.63 -16.40 18.03
C ILE A 247 29.33 -17.33 17.01
N ASP A 248 29.55 -18.60 17.34
CA ASP A 248 30.22 -19.55 16.45
C ASP A 248 29.36 -19.89 15.21
N ARG A 249 28.04 -20.05 15.38
CA ARG A 249 27.12 -20.22 14.24
C ARG A 249 26.96 -18.91 13.48
N PHE A 250 27.02 -17.76 14.16
CA PHE A 250 26.97 -16.45 13.51
C PHE A 250 28.20 -16.17 12.63
N ASP A 251 29.43 -16.47 13.09
CA ASP A 251 30.64 -16.34 12.28
C ASP A 251 30.63 -17.32 11.09
N HIS A 252 30.10 -18.54 11.28
CA HIS A 252 29.87 -19.49 10.19
C HIS A 252 28.90 -18.93 9.13
N PHE A 253 27.72 -18.46 9.57
CA PHE A 253 26.69 -17.87 8.72
C PHE A 253 27.21 -16.61 8.00
N TYR A 254 27.99 -15.77 8.69
CA TYR A 254 28.65 -14.61 8.11
C TYR A 254 29.60 -15.02 6.97
N ASN A 255 30.52 -15.95 7.22
CA ASN A 255 31.53 -16.36 6.24
C ASN A 255 30.95 -17.16 5.06
N ASN A 256 29.82 -17.87 5.25
CA ASN A 256 29.23 -18.72 4.22
C ASN A 256 28.02 -18.13 3.50
N LYS A 257 27.20 -17.32 4.16
CA LYS A 257 26.00 -16.70 3.57
C LYS A 257 26.20 -15.20 3.33
N ILE A 258 26.44 -14.40 4.38
CA ILE A 258 26.50 -12.94 4.27
C ILE A 258 27.62 -12.51 3.31
N LYS A 259 28.88 -12.79 3.66
CA LYS A 259 30.07 -12.35 2.92
C LYS A 259 30.12 -12.83 1.46
N LYS A 260 29.53 -14.00 1.17
CA LYS A 260 29.57 -14.62 -0.16
C LYS A 260 28.37 -14.26 -1.04
N LYS A 261 27.19 -14.02 -0.46
CA LYS A 261 25.92 -13.93 -1.20
C LYS A 261 25.16 -12.62 -1.04
N ILE A 262 25.46 -11.80 -0.03
CA ILE A 262 24.75 -10.53 0.14
C ILE A 262 25.22 -9.52 -0.92
N THR A 263 24.32 -9.15 -1.83
CA THR A 263 24.64 -8.27 -2.96
C THR A 263 23.60 -7.17 -3.12
N ASN A 264 24.01 -6.07 -3.76
CA ASN A 264 23.08 -5.00 -4.15
C ASN A 264 21.94 -5.49 -5.08
N HIS A 265 22.08 -6.65 -5.74
CA HIS A 265 20.98 -7.27 -6.48
C HIS A 265 20.03 -8.02 -5.55
N ALA A 266 20.54 -8.79 -4.57
CA ALA A 266 19.71 -9.50 -3.58
C ALA A 266 18.80 -8.53 -2.80
N PHE A 267 19.32 -7.36 -2.41
CA PHE A 267 18.49 -6.28 -1.87
C PHE A 267 17.39 -5.88 -2.86
N LYS A 268 17.73 -5.49 -4.08
CA LYS A 268 16.74 -5.08 -5.10
C LYS A 268 15.65 -6.13 -5.32
N SER A 269 16.01 -7.41 -5.55
CA SER A 269 15.06 -8.48 -5.84
C SER A 269 14.13 -8.86 -4.67
N THR A 270 14.51 -8.55 -3.42
CA THR A 270 13.73 -8.91 -2.22
C THR A 270 13.02 -7.73 -1.53
N THR A 271 13.17 -6.49 -2.04
CA THR A 271 12.66 -5.25 -1.40
C THR A 271 11.13 -5.08 -1.26
N ALA A 272 10.33 -6.09 -1.56
CA ALA A 272 8.90 -6.09 -1.25
C ALA A 272 8.58 -7.05 -0.10
N LEU A 273 7.65 -6.67 0.77
CA LEU A 273 7.09 -7.57 1.79
C LEU A 273 5.91 -8.35 1.19
N ALA A 274 5.99 -9.68 1.31
CA ALA A 274 4.94 -10.62 0.88
C ALA A 274 3.83 -10.79 1.95
N MET A 275 3.65 -9.80 2.82
CA MET A 275 2.60 -9.78 3.84
C MET A 275 1.44 -8.92 3.36
N ASP A 276 0.22 -9.36 3.66
CA ASP A 276 -0.95 -8.49 3.60
C ASP A 276 -0.89 -7.48 4.77
N GLU A 277 -1.54 -6.33 4.60
CA GLU A 277 -1.62 -5.28 5.61
C GLU A 277 -3.10 -4.97 5.85
N PHE A 278 -3.50 -4.83 7.11
CA PHE A 278 -4.88 -4.52 7.48
C PHE A 278 -4.89 -3.44 8.55
N ILE A 279 -5.52 -2.30 8.25
CA ILE A 279 -5.44 -1.09 9.06
C ILE A 279 -6.84 -0.76 9.55
N LEU A 280 -7.00 -0.67 10.87
CA LEU A 280 -8.23 -0.25 11.54
C LEU A 280 -8.05 1.18 12.01
N ASP A 281 -8.68 2.13 11.32
CA ASP A 281 -8.55 3.55 11.57
C ASP A 281 -9.86 4.10 12.14
N LEU A 282 -9.86 4.35 13.45
CA LEU A 282 -11.03 4.89 14.14
C LEU A 282 -11.18 6.40 13.88
N GLN A 283 -10.06 7.11 13.66
CA GLN A 283 -10.08 8.53 13.32
C GLN A 283 -10.74 8.80 11.95
N THR A 284 -10.45 8.00 10.92
CA THR A 284 -11.10 8.12 9.60
C THR A 284 -12.39 7.31 9.50
N GLY A 285 -12.65 6.39 10.44
CA GLY A 285 -13.77 5.47 10.40
C GLY A 285 -13.69 4.50 9.21
N LEU A 286 -12.47 4.07 8.86
CA LEU A 286 -12.22 3.17 7.74
C LEU A 286 -11.41 1.95 8.22
N SER A 287 -11.69 0.80 7.62
CA SER A 287 -10.77 -0.32 7.61
C SER A 287 -10.21 -0.49 6.20
N THR A 288 -8.88 -0.63 6.08
CA THR A 288 -8.20 -0.74 4.78
C THR A 288 -7.35 -2.00 4.74
N TYR A 289 -7.63 -2.86 3.76
CA TYR A 289 -6.89 -4.09 3.50
C TYR A 289 -6.05 -3.92 2.21
N ILE A 290 -4.76 -4.18 2.31
CA ILE A 290 -3.79 -4.05 1.21
C ILE A 290 -3.07 -5.38 1.01
N THR A 291 -3.13 -5.97 -0.19
CA THR A 291 -2.53 -7.28 -0.41
C THR A 291 -1.00 -7.24 -0.48
N GLY A 292 -0.38 -8.32 -0.01
CA GLY A 292 1.03 -8.64 -0.15
C GLY A 292 1.45 -8.85 -1.60
N THR A 293 2.75 -8.70 -1.86
CA THR A 293 3.36 -9.26 -3.09
C THR A 293 4.82 -9.62 -2.83
N PRO A 294 5.29 -10.81 -3.26
CA PRO A 294 6.68 -11.20 -3.11
C PRO A 294 7.60 -10.51 -4.13
N TYR A 295 7.05 -9.81 -5.11
CA TYR A 295 7.78 -9.16 -6.20
C TYR A 295 7.99 -7.67 -5.94
N THR A 296 9.16 -7.15 -6.30
CA THR A 296 9.50 -5.73 -6.18
C THR A 296 9.13 -4.95 -7.45
N ALA A 297 8.85 -3.65 -7.29
CA ALA A 297 8.70 -2.75 -8.42
C ALA A 297 10.05 -2.36 -9.09
N HIS A 298 11.17 -2.70 -8.46
CA HIS A 298 12.52 -2.31 -8.89
C HIS A 298 13.27 -3.40 -9.67
N ASP A 299 12.94 -4.69 -9.50
CA ASP A 299 13.49 -5.83 -10.27
C ASP A 299 12.45 -6.33 -11.29
N LYS A 300 12.12 -5.47 -12.26
CA LYS A 300 11.08 -5.78 -13.26
C LYS A 300 11.57 -6.82 -14.24
N LYS A 301 10.86 -7.95 -14.32
CA LYS A 301 11.14 -9.06 -15.24
C LYS A 301 9.98 -9.27 -16.22
N PRO A 302 10.22 -9.88 -17.41
CA PRO A 302 9.16 -10.24 -18.35
C PRO A 302 8.24 -11.31 -17.75
N GLY A 303 6.99 -11.37 -18.23
CA GLY A 303 5.99 -12.34 -17.78
C GLY A 303 5.08 -11.79 -16.69
N ARG A 304 3.82 -12.27 -16.71
CA ARG A 304 2.74 -11.74 -15.87
C ARG A 304 3.00 -11.86 -14.36
N ASP A 305 3.62 -12.96 -13.95
CA ASP A 305 3.79 -13.32 -12.54
C ASP A 305 4.83 -12.42 -11.85
N HIS A 306 5.61 -11.64 -12.60
CA HIS A 306 6.52 -10.62 -12.06
C HIS A 306 5.87 -9.23 -11.88
N LEU A 307 4.55 -9.11 -12.05
CA LEU A 307 3.84 -7.86 -11.74
C LEU A 307 3.60 -7.75 -10.23
N ALA A 308 4.29 -6.81 -9.58
CA ALA A 308 4.11 -6.47 -8.17
C ALA A 308 2.80 -5.68 -7.90
N LEU A 309 1.66 -6.23 -8.32
CA LEU A 309 0.32 -5.68 -8.07
C LEU A 309 -0.02 -5.72 -6.56
N ARG A 310 -0.74 -4.71 -6.07
CA ARG A 310 -1.38 -4.75 -4.75
C ARG A 310 -2.83 -4.27 -4.86
N HIS A 311 -3.79 -5.04 -4.37
CA HIS A 311 -5.17 -4.59 -4.23
C HIS A 311 -5.29 -3.72 -2.98
N VAL A 312 -6.15 -2.70 -3.03
CA VAL A 312 -6.52 -1.84 -1.91
C VAL A 312 -8.03 -1.89 -1.80
N ALA A 313 -8.52 -2.47 -0.72
CA ALA A 313 -9.94 -2.59 -0.44
C ALA A 313 -10.26 -1.86 0.86
N ARG A 314 -11.22 -0.92 0.79
CA ARG A 314 -11.67 -0.15 1.95
C ARG A 314 -13.10 -0.50 2.31
N ASN A 315 -13.36 -0.51 3.60
CA ASN A 315 -14.65 -0.76 4.21
C ASN A 315 -14.90 0.30 5.29
N ARG A 316 -16.17 0.62 5.56
CA ARG A 316 -16.54 1.43 6.72
C ARG A 316 -16.14 0.68 7.99
N LEU A 317 -15.57 1.40 8.96
CA LEU A 317 -15.34 0.92 10.32
C LEU A 317 -16.13 1.84 11.25
N LYS A 318 -17.13 1.30 11.96
CA LYS A 318 -18.02 2.07 12.85
C LYS A 318 -18.05 1.45 14.24
N LYS A 319 -18.26 2.28 15.27
CA LYS A 319 -18.64 1.81 16.61
C LYS A 319 -20.19 1.69 16.64
N THR A 320 -20.74 0.52 16.98
CA THR A 320 -22.19 0.35 17.20
C THR A 320 -22.62 1.04 18.51
N PRO A 321 -23.94 1.20 18.78
CA PRO A 321 -24.41 1.77 20.05
C PRO A 321 -23.91 1.02 21.30
N GLU A 322 -23.64 -0.28 21.17
CA GLU A 322 -23.09 -1.15 22.22
C GLU A 322 -21.54 -1.11 22.27
N GLY A 323 -20.91 -0.14 21.59
CA GLY A 323 -19.47 0.05 21.53
C GLY A 323 -18.71 -0.89 20.59
N LYS A 324 -19.39 -1.61 19.68
CA LYS A 324 -18.79 -2.70 18.88
C LYS A 324 -18.16 -2.21 17.58
N LEU A 325 -16.98 -2.71 17.20
CA LEU A 325 -16.35 -2.39 15.91
C LEU A 325 -16.97 -3.18 14.75
N ASP A 326 -18.02 -2.65 14.13
CA ASP A 326 -18.60 -3.27 12.95
C ASP A 326 -17.90 -2.78 11.67
N ILE A 327 -17.63 -3.70 10.75
CA ILE A 327 -17.05 -3.43 9.43
C ILE A 327 -18.20 -3.55 8.43
N THR A 328 -18.38 -2.59 7.53
CA THR A 328 -19.41 -2.71 6.47
C THR A 328 -18.88 -2.24 5.11
N PRO A 329 -19.56 -2.59 4.00
CA PRO A 329 -19.30 -1.92 2.72
C PRO A 329 -19.45 -0.39 2.86
N LEU A 330 -18.68 0.35 2.06
CA LEU A 330 -18.88 1.79 1.88
C LEU A 330 -20.19 2.03 1.11
N GLN A 331 -20.89 3.14 1.35
CA GLN A 331 -21.98 3.61 0.50
C GLN A 331 -21.50 3.76 -0.96
N HIS A 332 -20.29 4.28 -1.16
CA HIS A 332 -19.63 4.30 -2.46
C HIS A 332 -18.53 3.24 -2.56
N VAL A 333 -18.90 1.98 -2.80
CA VAL A 333 -17.91 0.92 -3.05
C VAL A 333 -17.08 1.25 -4.30
N SER A 334 -15.76 1.31 -4.12
CA SER A 334 -14.74 1.43 -5.16
C SER A 334 -13.70 0.32 -4.98
N HIS A 335 -13.16 -0.21 -6.09
CA HIS A 335 -12.12 -1.24 -6.07
C HIS A 335 -10.84 -0.71 -6.71
N GLN A 336 -9.82 -0.51 -5.88
CA GLN A 336 -8.58 0.15 -6.27
C GLN A 336 -7.44 -0.87 -6.28
N SER A 337 -6.48 -0.73 -7.19
CA SER A 337 -5.28 -1.56 -7.20
C SER A 337 -4.07 -0.75 -7.64
N ARG A 338 -3.04 -0.70 -6.78
CA ARG A 338 -1.76 -0.13 -7.16
C ARG A 338 -1.06 -1.07 -8.13
N ILE A 339 -0.76 -0.54 -9.31
CA ILE A 339 0.02 -1.21 -10.35
C ILE A 339 1.34 -0.45 -10.55
N PRO A 340 2.51 -1.03 -10.22
CA PRO A 340 3.77 -0.46 -10.68
C PRO A 340 3.81 -0.57 -12.20
N SER A 341 4.51 0.33 -12.90
CA SER A 341 4.49 0.30 -14.37
C SER A 341 4.82 -1.12 -14.90
N PRO A 342 3.91 -1.75 -15.67
CA PRO A 342 4.08 -3.15 -16.10
C PRO A 342 5.24 -3.34 -17.09
N VAL A 343 5.61 -2.25 -17.77
CA VAL A 343 6.65 -2.17 -18.80
C VAL A 343 8.04 -2.55 -18.26
N VAL A 344 8.64 -3.55 -18.89
CA VAL A 344 10.08 -3.87 -18.81
C VAL A 344 10.81 -3.15 -19.94
N VAL A 345 11.86 -2.40 -19.58
CA VAL A 345 12.84 -1.87 -20.54
C VAL A 345 14.02 -2.83 -20.55
N PHE A 346 14.34 -3.38 -21.72
CA PHE A 346 15.38 -4.39 -21.86
C PHE A 346 16.74 -3.71 -22.10
N ASP A 347 17.61 -3.76 -21.10
CA ASP A 347 18.89 -3.03 -21.14
C ASP A 347 19.99 -3.72 -21.98
N LYS A 348 19.94 -5.05 -22.13
CA LYS A 348 21.02 -5.85 -22.76
C LYS A 348 20.89 -6.07 -24.27
N LYS A 349 19.67 -5.92 -24.81
CA LYS A 349 19.36 -5.87 -26.25
C LYS A 349 18.11 -4.99 -26.40
N PRO A 350 17.99 -4.12 -27.42
CA PRO A 350 16.74 -3.43 -27.69
C PRO A 350 15.69 -4.48 -28.08
N ALA A 351 14.80 -4.82 -27.14
CA ALA A 351 13.64 -5.66 -27.43
C ALA A 351 12.78 -4.99 -28.50
N LYS A 352 12.15 -5.78 -29.37
CA LYS A 352 11.23 -5.21 -30.36
C LYS A 352 10.08 -4.56 -29.63
N PHE A 353 9.58 -3.45 -30.17
CA PHE A 353 8.48 -2.71 -29.57
C PHE A 353 7.26 -3.63 -29.34
N GLU A 354 7.03 -4.52 -30.30
CA GLU A 354 5.96 -5.51 -30.33
C GLU A 354 6.09 -6.54 -29.18
N ASP A 355 7.30 -6.99 -28.84
CA ASP A 355 7.56 -7.90 -27.71
C ASP A 355 7.27 -7.19 -26.37
N GLN A 356 7.66 -5.91 -26.25
CA GLN A 356 7.38 -5.11 -25.06
C GLN A 356 5.89 -4.81 -24.88
N VAL A 357 5.16 -4.56 -25.98
CA VAL A 357 3.69 -4.41 -25.95
C VAL A 357 3.04 -5.72 -25.53
N LYS A 358 3.51 -6.87 -26.03
CA LYS A 358 2.99 -8.20 -25.65
C LYS A 358 3.16 -8.47 -24.15
N ASP A 359 4.37 -8.30 -23.60
CA ASP A 359 4.64 -8.44 -22.15
C ASP A 359 3.76 -7.49 -21.31
N THR A 360 3.64 -6.23 -21.74
CA THR A 360 2.80 -5.24 -21.07
C THR A 360 1.32 -5.64 -21.08
N LYS A 361 0.83 -6.18 -22.20
CA LYS A 361 -0.55 -6.66 -22.38
C LYS A 361 -0.85 -7.86 -21.47
N GLU A 362 0.05 -8.84 -21.42
CA GLU A 362 -0.08 -10.02 -20.54
C GLU A 362 -0.16 -9.63 -19.06
N LYS A 363 0.63 -8.62 -18.64
CA LYS A 363 0.59 -8.06 -17.28
C LYS A 363 -0.71 -7.28 -17.00
N LEU A 364 -1.21 -6.49 -17.94
CA LEU A 364 -2.49 -5.80 -17.81
C LEU A 364 -3.67 -6.81 -17.73
N GLN A 365 -3.62 -7.87 -18.53
CA GLN A 365 -4.59 -8.97 -18.48
C GLN A 365 -4.57 -9.68 -17.11
N TYR A 366 -3.38 -9.98 -16.58
CA TYR A 366 -3.23 -10.54 -15.24
C TYR A 366 -3.73 -9.61 -14.14
N ALA A 367 -3.40 -8.31 -14.21
CA ALA A 367 -3.89 -7.32 -13.24
C ALA A 367 -5.42 -7.28 -13.20
N ARG A 368 -6.06 -7.32 -14.38
CA ARG A 368 -7.51 -7.47 -14.49
C ARG A 368 -8.01 -8.80 -13.91
N GLN A 369 -7.37 -9.93 -14.20
CA GLN A 369 -7.76 -11.24 -13.65
C GLN A 369 -7.73 -11.25 -12.11
N GLN A 370 -6.72 -10.65 -11.48
CA GLN A 370 -6.66 -10.57 -10.01
C GLN A 370 -7.75 -9.64 -9.45
N ILE A 371 -8.02 -8.50 -10.07
CA ILE A 371 -9.13 -7.62 -9.68
C ILE A 371 -10.48 -8.36 -9.77
N VAL A 372 -10.76 -9.04 -10.90
CA VAL A 372 -12.00 -9.80 -11.10
C VAL A 372 -12.13 -10.94 -10.08
N LYS A 373 -11.01 -11.59 -9.71
CA LYS A 373 -10.98 -12.62 -8.65
C LYS A 373 -11.32 -12.05 -7.26
N GLU A 374 -10.87 -10.83 -6.95
CA GLU A 374 -11.12 -10.18 -5.66
C GLU A 374 -12.56 -9.64 -5.51
N ILE A 375 -13.14 -9.09 -6.59
CA ILE A 375 -14.52 -8.55 -6.57
C ILE A 375 -15.60 -9.61 -6.85
N GLY A 376 -15.23 -10.72 -7.49
CA GLY A 376 -16.11 -11.76 -7.98
C GLY A 376 -16.47 -11.61 -9.47
N ASN A 377 -16.57 -12.74 -10.18
CA ASN A 377 -16.82 -12.82 -11.63
C ASN A 377 -18.15 -12.20 -12.10
N GLU A 378 -19.04 -11.84 -11.18
CA GLU A 378 -20.33 -11.21 -11.43
C GLU A 378 -20.19 -9.72 -11.79
N VAL A 379 -19.12 -9.06 -11.33
CA VAL A 379 -18.89 -7.63 -11.58
C VAL A 379 -18.25 -7.43 -12.96
N LYS A 380 -19.00 -6.76 -13.83
CA LYS A 380 -18.83 -6.78 -15.29
C LYS A 380 -18.74 -5.37 -15.85
N ILE A 381 -17.66 -4.65 -15.54
CA ILE A 381 -17.45 -3.26 -15.96
C ILE A 381 -16.00 -2.99 -16.40
N PRO A 382 -15.77 -2.09 -17.37
CA PRO A 382 -14.44 -1.60 -17.72
C PRO A 382 -13.61 -1.09 -16.54
N ILE A 383 -12.28 -1.23 -16.66
CA ILE A 383 -11.30 -0.73 -15.68
C ILE A 383 -10.74 0.61 -16.16
N VAL A 384 -10.64 1.59 -15.26
CA VAL A 384 -9.89 2.83 -15.54
C VAL A 384 -8.46 2.69 -15.03
N TYR A 385 -7.47 2.74 -15.93
CA TYR A 385 -6.06 2.85 -15.55
C TYR A 385 -5.67 4.32 -15.41
N CYS A 386 -5.71 4.81 -14.18
CA CYS A 386 -5.20 6.10 -13.72
C CYS A 386 -3.67 6.10 -13.80
N LEU A 387 -3.14 6.45 -14.98
CA LEU A 387 -1.72 6.44 -15.29
C LEU A 387 -1.10 7.81 -14.97
N LEU A 388 -0.48 7.92 -13.79
CA LEU A 388 0.02 9.19 -13.23
C LEU A 388 1.37 9.62 -13.85
N THR A 389 1.74 9.06 -15.00
CA THR A 389 3.07 9.22 -15.61
C THR A 389 3.14 10.50 -16.43
N SER A 390 4.17 11.31 -16.18
CA SER A 390 4.42 12.55 -16.92
C SER A 390 4.72 12.27 -18.38
N LEU A 391 4.16 13.09 -19.27
CA LEU A 391 4.50 13.07 -20.70
C LEU A 391 5.46 14.22 -20.98
N HIS A 392 6.74 13.89 -21.09
CA HIS A 392 7.79 14.79 -21.54
C HIS A 392 7.98 14.70 -23.07
N SER A 393 8.70 15.68 -23.65
CA SER A 393 9.05 15.64 -25.06
C SER A 393 9.92 14.43 -25.39
N ASP A 394 9.89 13.97 -26.64
CA ASP A 394 10.68 12.80 -27.07
C ASP A 394 12.19 13.04 -26.87
N ALA A 395 12.66 14.26 -27.14
CA ALA A 395 14.02 14.69 -26.87
C ALA A 395 14.38 14.64 -25.37
N TYR A 396 13.45 14.99 -24.47
CA TYR A 396 13.70 14.90 -23.03
C TYR A 396 13.89 13.45 -22.57
N ASP A 397 13.02 12.53 -23.01
CA ASP A 397 13.13 11.09 -22.69
C ASP A 397 14.41 10.46 -23.29
N GLN A 398 14.87 10.93 -24.45
CA GLN A 398 16.09 10.44 -25.12
C GLN A 398 17.40 11.09 -24.65
N VAL A 399 17.39 12.30 -24.10
CA VAL A 399 18.60 13.06 -23.74
C VAL A 399 18.74 13.21 -22.22
N VAL A 400 17.66 13.57 -21.52
CA VAL A 400 17.67 13.91 -20.09
C VAL A 400 17.24 12.72 -19.23
N ASP A 401 16.12 12.06 -19.55
CA ASP A 401 15.53 10.97 -18.77
C ASP A 401 15.77 9.57 -19.38
N ARG A 402 16.99 9.37 -19.91
CA ARG A 402 17.45 8.12 -20.56
C ARG A 402 17.20 6.85 -19.73
N LYS A 403 17.10 6.99 -18.40
CA LYS A 403 16.95 5.91 -17.41
C LYS A 403 15.49 5.63 -17.02
N ASN A 404 14.62 6.62 -16.79
CA ASN A 404 13.24 6.30 -16.42
C ASN A 404 12.36 6.02 -17.64
N ARG A 405 12.61 6.67 -18.79
CA ARG A 405 11.87 6.52 -20.06
C ARG A 405 10.35 6.55 -19.89
N GLN A 406 9.86 7.62 -19.25
CA GLN A 406 8.46 7.73 -18.80
C GLN A 406 7.49 7.73 -19.98
N ARG A 407 7.84 8.48 -21.04
CA ARG A 407 7.08 8.57 -22.29
C ARG A 407 7.00 7.22 -23.02
N LEU A 408 8.11 6.47 -23.08
CA LEU A 408 8.11 5.11 -23.65
C LEU A 408 7.20 4.17 -22.84
N SER A 409 7.21 4.27 -21.51
CA SER A 409 6.32 3.46 -20.67
C SER A 409 4.84 3.78 -20.93
N ALA A 410 4.47 5.06 -21.05
CA ALA A 410 3.09 5.46 -21.34
C ALA A 410 2.63 4.95 -22.73
N LYS A 411 3.50 5.10 -23.74
CA LYS A 411 3.26 4.57 -25.10
C LYS A 411 3.01 3.06 -25.11
N LEU A 412 3.84 2.28 -24.42
CA LEU A 412 3.69 0.82 -24.36
C LEU A 412 2.41 0.40 -23.63
N ILE A 413 2.04 1.09 -22.55
CA ILE A 413 0.79 0.86 -21.82
C ILE A 413 -0.44 1.14 -22.69
N LEU A 414 -0.48 2.29 -23.38
CA LEU A 414 -1.59 2.64 -24.28
C LEU A 414 -1.76 1.59 -25.40
N CYS A 415 -0.69 1.28 -26.13
CA CYS A 415 -0.75 0.26 -27.19
C CYS A 415 -1.16 -1.13 -26.67
N ALA A 416 -0.66 -1.54 -25.50
CA ALA A 416 -1.04 -2.81 -24.87
C ALA A 416 -2.52 -2.84 -24.46
N SER A 417 -3.04 -1.71 -23.96
CA SER A 417 -4.46 -1.57 -23.59
C SER A 417 -5.37 -1.68 -24.82
N HIS A 418 -5.01 -1.05 -25.95
CA HIS A 418 -5.77 -1.22 -27.20
C HIS A 418 -5.76 -2.67 -27.71
N GLN A 419 -4.61 -3.36 -27.65
CA GLN A 419 -4.53 -4.77 -28.05
C GLN A 419 -5.37 -5.67 -27.14
N LEU A 420 -5.33 -5.46 -25.82
CA LEU A 420 -6.17 -6.20 -24.87
C LEU A 420 -7.66 -5.96 -25.12
N ASN A 421 -8.05 -4.71 -25.36
CA ASN A 421 -9.43 -4.35 -25.67
C ASN A 421 -9.88 -4.94 -27.01
N LYS A 422 -9.00 -5.00 -28.02
CA LYS A 422 -9.27 -5.66 -29.30
C LYS A 422 -9.53 -7.15 -29.12
N GLU A 423 -8.66 -7.87 -28.42
CA GLU A 423 -8.88 -9.30 -28.14
C GLU A 423 -10.18 -9.57 -27.36
N ALA A 424 -10.56 -8.68 -26.45
CA ALA A 424 -11.81 -8.75 -25.72
C ALA A 424 -13.03 -8.50 -26.62
N TRP A 425 -12.93 -7.53 -27.54
CA TRP A 425 -13.95 -7.23 -28.54
C TRP A 425 -14.15 -8.40 -29.51
N GLU A 426 -13.06 -8.97 -30.04
CA GLU A 426 -13.08 -10.13 -30.95
C GLU A 426 -13.73 -11.36 -30.31
N LYS A 427 -13.43 -11.63 -29.02
CA LYS A 427 -13.94 -12.81 -28.30
C LYS A 427 -15.42 -12.72 -27.92
N SER A 428 -15.95 -11.52 -27.71
CA SER A 428 -17.28 -11.35 -27.12
C SER A 428 -18.30 -10.64 -28.00
N GLN A 429 -17.85 -9.72 -28.87
CA GLN A 429 -18.65 -8.76 -29.69
C GLN A 429 -19.72 -7.92 -28.97
N GLU A 430 -20.07 -8.26 -27.73
CA GLU A 430 -21.16 -7.70 -26.92
C GLU A 430 -20.72 -7.30 -25.50
N SER A 431 -19.54 -7.74 -25.01
CA SER A 431 -19.07 -7.51 -23.63
C SER A 431 -17.89 -6.53 -23.56
N GLN A 432 -18.22 -5.27 -23.35
CA GLN A 432 -17.27 -4.18 -23.03
C GLN A 432 -16.76 -4.26 -21.58
N GLU A 433 -17.33 -5.17 -20.78
CA GLU A 433 -16.97 -5.57 -19.40
C GLU A 433 -15.48 -5.97 -19.24
N SER A 434 -14.76 -6.00 -20.37
CA SER A 434 -13.39 -6.43 -20.50
C SER A 434 -12.36 -5.36 -20.81
N TYR A 435 -12.78 -4.12 -21.05
CA TYR A 435 -11.87 -3.06 -21.48
C TYR A 435 -11.07 -2.43 -20.34
N ILE A 436 -9.86 -1.99 -20.67
CA ILE A 436 -9.07 -1.06 -19.84
C ILE A 436 -8.97 0.27 -20.60
N PHE A 437 -9.41 1.35 -19.96
CA PHE A 437 -9.29 2.72 -20.48
C PHE A 437 -8.18 3.46 -19.73
N VAL A 438 -7.14 3.90 -20.44
CA VAL A 438 -5.95 4.53 -19.83
C VAL A 438 -6.14 6.04 -19.71
N GLN A 439 -6.28 6.52 -18.49
CA GLN A 439 -6.33 7.94 -18.13
C GLN A 439 -4.91 8.45 -17.83
N ASN A 440 -4.16 8.86 -18.86
CA ASN A 440 -2.81 9.40 -18.68
C ASN A 440 -2.84 10.91 -18.34
N ILE A 441 -3.20 11.24 -17.10
CA ILE A 441 -3.07 12.60 -16.54
C ILE A 441 -1.92 12.59 -15.51
N GLY A 442 -0.85 13.32 -15.79
CA GLY A 442 0.33 13.38 -14.91
C GLY A 442 0.08 14.27 -13.68
N THR A 443 0.45 13.79 -12.49
CA THR A 443 0.10 14.46 -11.21
C THR A 443 1.19 15.37 -10.63
N ASN A 444 2.42 15.32 -11.15
CA ASN A 444 3.58 16.01 -10.58
C ASN A 444 3.90 17.38 -11.21
N GLN A 445 3.09 17.87 -12.15
CA GLN A 445 3.29 19.12 -12.91
C GLN A 445 4.60 19.24 -13.74
N HIS A 446 5.47 18.21 -13.77
CA HIS A 446 6.66 18.13 -14.64
C HIS A 446 6.33 17.74 -16.09
N THR A 447 5.05 17.50 -16.40
CA THR A 447 4.53 17.17 -17.74
C THR A 447 4.27 18.42 -18.59
N ILE A 448 4.06 18.24 -19.89
CA ILE A 448 3.37 19.24 -20.74
C ILE A 448 1.85 19.11 -20.50
N ASP A 449 1.10 20.21 -20.62
CA ASP A 449 -0.37 20.22 -20.67
C ASP A 449 -0.89 19.30 -21.80
N LEU A 450 -2.03 18.64 -21.60
CA LEU A 450 -2.69 17.85 -22.65
C LEU A 450 -3.38 18.76 -23.68
N GLY A 451 -3.80 18.18 -24.82
CA GLY A 451 -4.55 18.92 -25.84
C GLY A 451 -4.55 18.27 -27.22
N TYR A 452 -5.65 18.49 -27.95
CA TYR A 452 -5.87 17.93 -29.29
C TYR A 452 -4.97 18.48 -30.41
N HIS A 453 -4.29 19.60 -30.14
CA HIS A 453 -3.48 20.34 -31.13
C HIS A 453 -1.99 19.99 -31.11
N HIS A 454 -1.55 19.09 -30.22
CA HIS A 454 -0.16 18.62 -30.20
C HIS A 454 0.23 17.93 -31.51
N SER A 455 1.41 18.25 -32.04
CA SER A 455 1.94 17.61 -33.26
C SER A 455 2.24 16.11 -33.08
N ASP A 456 2.46 15.69 -31.84
CA ASP A 456 2.78 14.33 -31.46
C ASP A 456 1.53 13.52 -31.07
N PHE A 457 1.31 12.42 -31.79
CA PHE A 457 0.17 11.54 -31.58
C PHE A 457 0.11 10.89 -30.20
N LEU A 458 1.21 10.74 -29.46
CA LEU A 458 1.14 10.20 -28.09
C LEU A 458 0.41 11.17 -27.13
N TYR A 459 0.62 12.48 -27.26
CA TYR A 459 -0.13 13.46 -26.48
C TYR A 459 -1.59 13.54 -26.91
N ARG A 460 -1.86 13.48 -28.22
CA ARG A 460 -3.24 13.44 -28.72
C ARG A 460 -3.98 12.18 -28.24
N GLU A 461 -3.28 11.04 -28.18
CA GLU A 461 -3.82 9.80 -27.61
C GLU A 461 -4.11 9.94 -26.12
N ALA A 462 -3.14 10.42 -25.34
CA ALA A 462 -3.31 10.65 -23.91
C ALA A 462 -4.47 11.61 -23.61
N THR A 463 -4.64 12.65 -24.44
CA THR A 463 -5.75 13.60 -24.36
C THR A 463 -7.09 12.90 -24.64
N LEU A 464 -7.21 12.22 -25.79
CA LEU A 464 -8.46 11.56 -26.18
C LEU A 464 -8.84 10.43 -25.21
N MET A 465 -7.88 9.61 -24.76
CA MET A 465 -8.15 8.52 -23.83
C MET A 465 -8.43 9.00 -22.40
N ALA A 466 -7.82 10.11 -21.96
CA ALA A 466 -8.27 10.79 -20.74
C ALA A 466 -9.73 11.22 -20.87
N ASP A 467 -10.12 11.85 -21.99
CA ASP A 467 -11.51 12.27 -22.22
C ASP A 467 -12.51 11.11 -22.32
N VAL A 468 -12.15 10.01 -22.99
CA VAL A 468 -12.94 8.78 -23.05
C VAL A 468 -13.14 8.19 -21.66
N SER A 469 -12.08 8.14 -20.84
CA SER A 469 -12.15 7.58 -19.48
C SER A 469 -12.95 8.46 -18.51
N LEU A 470 -12.85 9.79 -18.61
CA LEU A 470 -13.63 10.73 -17.81
C LEU A 470 -15.11 10.70 -18.19
N LEU A 471 -15.43 10.62 -19.49
CA LEU A 471 -16.80 10.43 -19.96
C LEU A 471 -17.40 9.11 -19.44
N TYR A 472 -16.63 8.02 -19.46
CA TYR A 472 -17.05 6.74 -18.91
C TYR A 472 -17.39 6.83 -17.41
N ILE A 473 -16.52 7.47 -16.60
CA ILE A 473 -16.76 7.67 -15.17
C ILE A 473 -18.00 8.56 -14.92
N LEU A 474 -18.15 9.65 -15.67
CA LEU A 474 -19.31 10.55 -15.56
C LEU A 474 -20.62 9.86 -15.99
N ASN A 475 -20.55 8.93 -16.96
CA ASN A 475 -21.68 8.09 -17.36
C ASN A 475 -22.03 7.06 -16.26
N LEU A 476 -21.04 6.45 -15.59
CA LEU A 476 -21.28 5.57 -14.44
C LEU A 476 -21.94 6.31 -13.28
N ALA A 477 -21.47 7.52 -12.98
CA ALA A 477 -21.95 8.34 -11.87
C ALA A 477 -23.19 9.19 -12.23
N ASN A 478 -23.92 8.88 -13.30
CA ASN A 478 -25.00 9.73 -13.80
C ASN A 478 -26.21 9.83 -12.83
N SER A 479 -26.37 8.89 -11.87
CA SER A 479 -27.38 8.95 -10.80
C SER A 479 -27.10 10.07 -9.80
N HIS A 480 -25.83 10.34 -9.51
CA HIS A 480 -25.42 11.41 -8.60
C HIS A 480 -25.82 12.81 -9.09
N LEU A 481 -26.22 12.96 -10.36
CA LEU A 481 -26.65 14.24 -10.93
C LEU A 481 -28.12 14.59 -10.64
N ASP A 482 -28.97 13.69 -10.12
CA ASP A 482 -30.46 13.85 -10.07
C ASP A 482 -31.00 14.98 -9.15
N VAL A 483 -30.15 15.89 -8.68
CA VAL A 483 -30.37 16.85 -7.59
C VAL A 483 -30.66 18.30 -8.02
N PHE A 484 -30.70 18.61 -9.32
CA PHE A 484 -30.89 19.99 -9.82
C PHE A 484 -31.66 20.07 -11.15
N LYS A 485 -32.18 21.25 -11.47
CA LYS A 485 -33.14 21.48 -12.58
C LYS A 485 -32.66 20.99 -13.96
N ASP A 486 -31.40 21.25 -14.31
CA ASP A 486 -30.84 20.93 -15.63
C ASP A 486 -30.32 19.47 -15.73
N SER A 487 -30.39 18.71 -14.62
CA SER A 487 -29.89 17.33 -14.53
C SER A 487 -30.40 16.41 -15.63
N LYS A 488 -31.73 16.38 -15.83
CA LYS A 488 -32.38 15.51 -16.83
C LYS A 488 -31.85 15.76 -18.23
N GLN A 489 -31.56 17.02 -18.55
CA GLN A 489 -31.01 17.42 -19.85
C GLN A 489 -29.55 16.99 -20.02
N ILE A 490 -28.72 17.13 -18.97
CA ILE A 490 -27.32 16.67 -18.98
C ILE A 490 -27.24 15.15 -19.06
N LYS A 491 -27.98 14.42 -18.22
CA LYS A 491 -28.07 12.94 -18.26
C LYS A 491 -28.52 12.45 -19.63
N GLY A 492 -29.50 13.11 -20.22
CA GLY A 492 -29.98 12.83 -21.58
C GLY A 492 -28.95 13.03 -22.71
N GLN A 493 -27.80 13.66 -22.44
CA GLN A 493 -26.68 13.76 -23.40
C GLN A 493 -25.48 12.87 -23.04
N LEU A 494 -25.25 12.53 -21.76
CA LEU A 494 -24.15 11.67 -21.35
C LEU A 494 -24.26 10.28 -21.97
N ASP A 495 -25.37 9.57 -21.80
CA ASP A 495 -25.54 8.20 -22.28
C ASP A 495 -25.43 8.10 -23.83
N PRO A 496 -26.06 8.98 -24.64
CA PRO A 496 -25.87 8.96 -26.09
C PRO A 496 -24.45 9.35 -26.55
N ALA A 497 -23.80 10.28 -25.85
CA ALA A 497 -22.42 10.66 -26.18
C ALA A 497 -21.43 9.53 -25.85
N TRP A 498 -21.60 8.86 -24.71
CA TRP A 498 -20.84 7.67 -24.35
C TRP A 498 -21.03 6.56 -25.40
N GLY A 499 -22.28 6.23 -25.75
CA GLY A 499 -22.58 5.24 -26.77
C GLY A 499 -21.96 5.55 -28.14
N ALA A 500 -21.93 6.82 -28.54
CA ALA A 500 -21.30 7.26 -29.79
C ALA A 500 -19.76 7.17 -29.75
N VAL A 501 -19.13 7.64 -28.67
CA VAL A 501 -17.68 7.59 -28.46
C VAL A 501 -17.19 6.14 -28.42
N LEU A 502 -17.90 5.29 -27.68
CA LEU A 502 -17.63 3.86 -27.54
C LEU A 502 -17.82 3.10 -28.86
N GLY A 503 -18.88 3.42 -29.61
CA GLY A 503 -19.10 2.87 -30.95
C GLY A 503 -17.99 3.25 -31.95
N ASN A 504 -17.38 4.43 -31.81
CA ASN A 504 -16.21 4.81 -32.61
C ASN A 504 -14.92 4.12 -32.12
N TYR A 505 -14.74 3.96 -30.81
CA TYR A 505 -13.62 3.18 -30.26
C TYR A 505 -13.66 1.74 -30.74
N GLU A 506 -14.84 1.10 -30.77
CA GLU A 506 -15.01 -0.24 -31.32
C GLU A 506 -14.74 -0.32 -32.82
N LYS A 507 -15.11 0.69 -33.62
CA LYS A 507 -14.70 0.74 -35.05
C LYS A 507 -13.18 0.80 -35.21
N PHE A 508 -12.48 1.49 -34.30
CA PHE A 508 -11.02 1.49 -34.25
C PHE A 508 -10.45 0.10 -33.88
N LEU A 509 -11.03 -0.61 -32.91
CA LEU A 509 -10.62 -1.99 -32.58
C LEU A 509 -10.90 -2.97 -33.74
N ALA A 510 -12.05 -2.82 -34.39
CA ALA A 510 -12.54 -3.64 -35.50
C ALA A 510 -11.76 -3.44 -36.79
N ALA A 511 -11.11 -2.29 -36.97
CA ALA A 511 -10.38 -1.98 -38.19
C ALA A 511 -9.25 -3.01 -38.43
N ASP A 512 -9.43 -3.86 -39.45
CA ASP A 512 -8.35 -4.72 -39.92
C ASP A 512 -7.30 -3.86 -40.60
N CYS A 513 -6.09 -3.91 -40.04
CA CYS A 513 -5.03 -2.99 -40.36
C CYS A 513 -3.70 -3.72 -40.41
N LYS A 514 -3.36 -4.24 -41.59
CA LYS A 514 -1.97 -4.56 -41.97
C LYS A 514 -1.03 -3.33 -41.86
N GLN A 515 -1.58 -2.15 -41.58
CA GLN A 515 -0.91 -0.90 -41.17
C GLN A 515 -1.58 -0.28 -39.91
N GLN A 516 -1.61 -0.97 -38.76
CA GLN A 516 -2.26 -0.44 -37.55
C GLN A 516 -1.77 0.97 -37.18
N THR A 517 -2.69 1.94 -37.16
CA THR A 517 -2.52 3.17 -36.39
C THR A 517 -2.44 2.78 -34.93
N ARG A 518 -1.28 3.01 -34.28
CA ARG A 518 -0.98 2.54 -32.91
C ARG A 518 -1.86 3.18 -31.80
N TYR A 519 -2.73 4.11 -32.18
CA TYR A 519 -3.41 5.09 -31.34
C TYR A 519 -4.82 5.38 -31.88
N PHE A 520 -5.82 5.46 -31.00
CA PHE A 520 -7.20 5.80 -31.36
C PHE A 520 -7.32 7.23 -31.91
N ALA A 521 -6.60 8.20 -31.36
CA ALA A 521 -6.57 9.58 -31.82
C ALA A 521 -5.97 9.73 -33.23
N GLN A 522 -5.11 8.79 -33.66
CA GLN A 522 -4.62 8.74 -35.05
C GLN A 522 -5.68 8.17 -35.99
N TRP A 523 -6.47 7.19 -35.55
CA TRP A 523 -7.62 6.69 -36.30
C TRP A 523 -8.72 7.76 -36.40
N ASP A 524 -9.07 8.43 -35.31
CA ASP A 524 -10.10 9.49 -35.28
C ASP A 524 -9.68 10.67 -36.17
N ALA A 525 -8.39 11.02 -36.19
CA ALA A 525 -7.87 12.04 -37.10
C ALA A 525 -8.06 11.71 -38.60
N LYS A 526 -7.99 10.43 -38.97
CA LYS A 526 -8.27 9.97 -40.34
C LYS A 526 -9.77 9.92 -40.65
N ASN A 527 -10.60 9.69 -39.62
CA ASN A 527 -12.06 9.64 -39.70
C ASN A 527 -12.67 10.99 -39.26
N GLU A 528 -12.18 12.08 -39.87
CA GLU A 528 -12.70 13.45 -39.72
C GLU A 528 -12.85 13.99 -38.28
N LYS A 529 -12.12 13.43 -37.30
CA LYS A 529 -12.18 13.80 -35.88
C LYS A 529 -13.58 13.66 -35.26
N VAL A 530 -14.38 12.68 -35.69
CA VAL A 530 -15.79 12.53 -35.25
C VAL A 530 -15.89 12.37 -33.73
N THR A 531 -14.96 11.67 -33.09
CA THR A 531 -14.96 11.45 -31.63
C THR A 531 -14.51 12.70 -30.87
N GLU A 532 -13.41 13.34 -31.30
CA GLU A 532 -12.96 14.64 -30.77
C GLU A 532 -14.08 15.71 -30.86
N LYS A 533 -14.78 15.79 -32.00
CA LYS A 533 -15.94 16.69 -32.20
C LYS A 533 -17.07 16.36 -31.22
N LYS A 534 -17.54 15.11 -31.16
CA LYS A 534 -18.63 14.69 -30.26
C LYS A 534 -18.34 15.00 -28.78
N ILE A 535 -17.10 14.80 -28.34
CA ILE A 535 -16.65 15.14 -26.98
C ILE A 535 -16.69 16.65 -26.76
N ARG A 536 -16.20 17.45 -27.72
CA ARG A 536 -16.22 18.92 -27.65
C ARG A 536 -17.66 19.47 -27.56
N ASP A 537 -18.57 18.95 -28.40
CA ASP A 537 -19.98 19.35 -28.41
C ASP A 537 -20.65 19.04 -27.06
N LEU A 538 -20.40 17.84 -26.51
CA LEU A 538 -20.86 17.46 -25.18
C LEU A 538 -20.31 18.40 -24.09
N LYS A 539 -19.00 18.71 -24.10
CA LYS A 539 -18.36 19.61 -23.12
C LYS A 539 -18.93 21.04 -23.20
N GLN A 540 -19.24 21.53 -24.40
CA GLN A 540 -19.87 22.84 -24.58
C GLN A 540 -21.29 22.88 -23.98
N PHE A 541 -22.05 21.78 -24.11
CA PHE A 541 -23.39 21.62 -23.55
C PHE A 541 -23.38 21.42 -22.03
N CYS A 542 -22.52 20.54 -21.52
CA CYS A 542 -22.44 20.11 -20.13
C CYS A 542 -21.73 21.12 -19.21
N ARG A 543 -22.19 22.36 -19.20
CA ARG A 543 -21.72 23.44 -18.30
C ARG A 543 -22.74 23.64 -17.17
N PRO A 544 -22.73 22.80 -16.12
CA PRO A 544 -23.77 22.81 -15.10
C PRO A 544 -23.84 24.17 -14.39
N LYS A 545 -25.06 24.70 -14.27
CA LYS A 545 -25.40 25.77 -13.35
C LYS A 545 -26.09 25.13 -12.15
N VAL A 546 -25.49 25.26 -10.98
CA VAL A 546 -26.06 24.77 -9.72
C VAL A 546 -26.32 26.00 -8.86
N ASN A 547 -27.50 26.12 -8.28
CA ASN A 547 -27.80 27.23 -7.38
C ASN A 547 -27.21 26.97 -5.97
N LYS A 548 -27.27 27.96 -5.08
CA LYS A 548 -26.74 27.83 -3.71
C LYS A 548 -27.41 26.68 -2.93
N GLU A 549 -28.74 26.70 -2.89
CA GLU A 549 -29.53 25.73 -2.10
C GLU A 549 -29.36 24.29 -2.58
N ASP A 550 -29.27 24.06 -3.89
CA ASP A 550 -29.00 22.74 -4.48
C ASP A 550 -27.62 22.26 -4.03
N SER A 551 -26.58 23.11 -4.14
CA SER A 551 -25.21 22.74 -3.74
C SER A 551 -25.07 22.44 -2.25
N GLU A 552 -25.81 23.14 -1.39
CA GLU A 552 -25.76 22.95 0.07
C GLU A 552 -26.48 21.67 0.53
N LYS A 553 -27.38 21.13 -0.30
CA LYS A 553 -28.11 19.86 -0.06
C LYS A 553 -27.39 18.62 -0.63
N MET A 554 -26.34 18.79 -1.44
CA MET A 554 -25.63 17.68 -2.09
C MET A 554 -24.76 16.88 -1.11
N LYS A 555 -24.89 15.55 -1.14
CA LYS A 555 -23.95 14.62 -0.50
C LYS A 555 -22.60 14.62 -1.24
N LEU A 556 -21.51 14.22 -0.57
CA LEU A 556 -20.16 14.28 -1.15
C LEU A 556 -20.01 13.60 -2.53
N PRO A 557 -20.58 12.40 -2.80
CA PRO A 557 -20.48 11.80 -4.13
C PRO A 557 -21.08 12.68 -5.24
N GLN A 558 -22.15 13.42 -4.93
CA GLN A 558 -22.82 14.35 -5.84
C GLN A 558 -21.94 15.59 -6.08
N LEU A 559 -21.39 16.19 -5.02
CA LEU A 559 -20.42 17.29 -5.13
C LEU A 559 -19.20 16.89 -5.97
N VAL A 560 -18.66 15.69 -5.78
CA VAL A 560 -17.49 15.20 -6.53
C VAL A 560 -17.83 14.93 -7.99
N THR A 561 -18.98 14.31 -8.31
CA THR A 561 -19.43 14.12 -9.69
C THR A 561 -19.66 15.46 -10.40
N HIS A 562 -20.28 16.44 -9.74
CA HIS A 562 -20.46 17.78 -10.28
C HIS A 562 -19.13 18.52 -10.49
N ALA A 563 -18.21 18.45 -9.53
CA ALA A 563 -16.88 19.03 -9.66
C ALA A 563 -16.10 18.42 -10.83
N LEU A 564 -16.12 17.09 -10.97
CA LEU A 564 -15.47 16.41 -12.09
C LEU A 564 -16.11 16.77 -13.44
N LEU A 565 -17.44 16.87 -13.51
CA LEU A 565 -18.15 17.32 -14.72
C LEU A 565 -17.75 18.75 -15.13
N LYS A 566 -17.54 19.64 -14.15
CA LYS A 566 -17.10 21.03 -14.36
C LYS A 566 -15.62 21.12 -14.78
N LEU A 567 -14.76 20.24 -14.24
CA LEU A 567 -13.35 20.08 -14.65
C LEU A 567 -13.23 19.50 -16.07
N TYR A 568 -14.13 18.59 -16.43
CA TYR A 568 -14.21 17.97 -17.75
C TYR A 568 -14.68 18.95 -18.83
N SER A 569 -15.82 19.64 -18.61
CA SER A 569 -16.43 20.56 -19.58
C SER A 569 -15.65 21.86 -19.84
N ARG A 570 -14.65 22.14 -19.00
CA ARG A 570 -13.76 23.30 -19.10
C ARG A 570 -12.31 22.92 -19.47
N ASP A 571 -12.05 21.66 -19.83
CA ASP A 571 -10.71 21.17 -20.19
C ASP A 571 -9.65 21.38 -19.09
N LEU A 572 -10.06 21.53 -17.83
CA LEU A 572 -9.15 21.82 -16.70
C LEU A 572 -8.26 20.63 -16.35
N HIS A 573 -8.67 19.41 -16.73
CA HIS A 573 -7.86 18.20 -16.69
C HIS A 573 -6.73 18.16 -17.74
N HIS A 574 -6.74 19.05 -18.74
CA HIS A 574 -5.57 19.25 -19.60
C HIS A 574 -4.46 20.04 -18.89
N LYS A 575 -4.79 20.83 -17.87
CA LYS A 575 -3.84 21.67 -17.14
C LYS A 575 -3.07 20.85 -16.12
N LYS A 576 -1.76 20.79 -16.30
CA LYS A 576 -0.85 19.98 -15.48
C LYS A 576 -0.92 20.28 -13.98
N GLN A 577 -1.26 21.52 -13.60
CA GLN A 577 -1.43 21.95 -12.21
C GLN A 577 -2.49 21.10 -11.48
N TYR A 578 -3.65 20.92 -12.10
CA TYR A 578 -4.81 20.26 -11.51
C TYR A 578 -4.82 18.74 -11.74
N GLY A 579 -3.74 18.17 -12.29
CA GLY A 579 -3.64 16.75 -12.61
C GLY A 579 -3.87 15.84 -11.39
N MET A 580 -3.36 16.21 -10.21
CA MET A 580 -3.61 15.49 -8.96
C MET A 580 -5.09 15.58 -8.56
N LEU A 581 -5.67 16.78 -8.53
CA LEU A 581 -7.08 16.99 -8.17
C LEU A 581 -8.02 16.18 -9.07
N VAL A 582 -7.84 16.24 -10.39
CA VAL A 582 -8.66 15.48 -11.33
C VAL A 582 -8.49 13.97 -11.14
N GLN A 583 -7.26 13.47 -11.02
CA GLN A 583 -7.01 12.04 -10.81
C GLN A 583 -7.62 11.54 -9.49
N VAL A 584 -7.63 12.35 -8.43
CA VAL A 584 -8.31 12.00 -7.15
C VAL A 584 -9.82 11.91 -7.33
N LEU A 585 -10.48 12.94 -7.88
CA LEU A 585 -11.93 12.94 -8.06
C LEU A 585 -12.40 11.85 -9.06
N SER A 586 -11.58 11.60 -10.09
CA SER A 586 -11.74 10.53 -11.07
C SER A 586 -11.63 9.15 -10.42
N THR A 587 -10.59 8.91 -9.61
CA THR A 587 -10.36 7.62 -8.91
C THR A 587 -11.44 7.36 -7.87
N TYR A 588 -11.88 8.37 -7.13
CA TYR A 588 -12.95 8.27 -6.13
C TYR A 588 -14.29 7.79 -6.73
N LEU A 589 -14.64 8.26 -7.94
CA LEU A 589 -15.86 7.84 -8.64
C LEU A 589 -15.68 6.55 -9.48
N ALA A 590 -14.44 6.11 -9.72
CA ALA A 590 -14.15 4.94 -10.53
C ALA A 590 -14.42 3.65 -9.74
N LYS A 591 -15.50 2.95 -10.11
CA LYS A 591 -15.89 1.66 -9.49
C LYS A 591 -14.77 0.61 -9.52
N ILE A 592 -13.96 0.58 -10.58
CA ILE A 592 -12.73 -0.22 -10.65
C ILE A 592 -11.60 0.63 -11.24
N SER A 593 -10.48 0.73 -10.51
CA SER A 593 -9.30 1.47 -10.98
C SER A 593 -7.98 0.73 -10.77
N LEU A 594 -7.12 0.84 -11.78
CA LEU A 594 -5.69 0.58 -11.68
C LEU A 594 -4.98 1.94 -11.49
N VAL A 595 -4.14 2.09 -10.48
CA VAL A 595 -3.44 3.36 -10.19
C VAL A 595 -1.93 3.13 -10.19
N GLY A 596 -1.17 3.91 -10.98
CA GLY A 596 0.26 3.65 -11.11
C GLY A 596 1.06 4.67 -11.91
N CYS A 597 2.38 4.65 -11.76
CA CYS A 597 3.30 5.40 -12.62
C CYS A 597 4.67 4.72 -12.81
N LYS A 598 5.51 5.29 -13.70
CA LYS A 598 6.82 4.71 -14.04
C LYS A 598 7.90 4.88 -12.97
N SER A 599 7.89 5.99 -12.23
CA SER A 599 9.04 6.47 -11.42
C SER A 599 8.76 6.62 -9.92
N ALA A 600 7.53 6.38 -9.45
CA ALA A 600 7.17 6.54 -8.05
C ALA A 600 5.89 5.77 -7.62
N ASP A 601 6.04 4.90 -6.63
CA ASP A 601 4.91 4.41 -5.82
C ASP A 601 4.36 5.53 -4.95
N GLU A 602 5.24 6.48 -4.64
CA GLU A 602 4.99 7.68 -3.85
C GLU A 602 3.92 8.59 -4.44
N ARG A 603 3.72 8.61 -5.76
CA ARG A 603 2.60 9.37 -6.38
C ARG A 603 1.28 8.62 -6.26
N THR A 604 1.35 7.28 -6.27
CA THR A 604 0.16 6.44 -6.11
C THR A 604 -0.36 6.55 -4.68
N LEU A 605 0.52 6.50 -3.65
CA LEU A 605 0.05 6.65 -2.26
C LEU A 605 -0.48 8.06 -1.94
N HIS A 606 0.13 9.13 -2.45
CA HIS A 606 -0.39 10.50 -2.23
C HIS A 606 -1.74 10.75 -2.91
N LEU A 607 -2.02 10.08 -4.04
CA LEU A 607 -3.34 10.08 -4.66
C LEU A 607 -4.32 9.24 -3.83
N LEU A 608 -3.96 7.99 -3.51
CA LEU A 608 -4.83 7.06 -2.79
C LEU A 608 -5.18 7.56 -1.38
N GLY A 609 -4.28 8.27 -0.70
CA GLY A 609 -4.55 8.90 0.60
C GLY A 609 -5.50 10.11 0.53
N ARG A 610 -5.54 10.82 -0.62
CA ARG A 610 -6.56 11.85 -0.90
C ARG A 610 -7.91 11.23 -1.27
N VAL A 611 -7.92 10.09 -1.97
CA VAL A 611 -9.16 9.32 -2.23
C VAL A 611 -9.73 8.76 -0.93
N GLU A 612 -8.89 8.20 -0.07
CA GLU A 612 -9.23 7.70 1.28
C GLU A 612 -9.82 8.80 2.19
N LEU A 613 -9.29 10.02 2.10
CA LEU A 613 -9.89 11.19 2.76
C LEU A 613 -11.31 11.45 2.24
N LEU A 614 -11.55 11.41 0.93
CA LEU A 614 -12.89 11.58 0.37
C LEU A 614 -13.83 10.41 0.70
N GLU A 615 -13.31 9.17 0.80
CA GLU A 615 -14.08 8.00 1.23
C GLU A 615 -14.49 8.15 2.72
N SER A 616 -13.57 8.54 3.61
CA SER A 616 -13.87 8.85 5.02
C SER A 616 -14.94 9.93 5.17
N LEU A 617 -14.86 11.01 4.38
CA LEU A 617 -15.82 12.10 4.39
C LEU A 617 -17.18 11.72 3.80
N GLY A 618 -17.22 10.78 2.85
CA GLY A 618 -18.46 10.34 2.19
C GLY A 618 -19.34 9.45 3.07
N GLU A 619 -18.75 8.79 4.06
CA GLU A 619 -19.44 7.82 4.93
C GLU A 619 -19.94 8.40 6.26
N LYS A 620 -19.69 9.69 6.57
CA LYS A 620 -20.22 10.32 7.78
C LYS A 620 -21.75 10.26 7.79
N LEU A 621 -22.31 9.58 8.78
CA LEU A 621 -23.77 9.41 8.92
C LEU A 621 -24.42 10.70 9.43
N GLU A 622 -25.72 10.86 9.16
CA GLU A 622 -26.54 12.01 9.61
C GLU A 622 -26.59 12.17 11.14
N ASN A 623 -26.18 11.14 11.90
CA ASN A 623 -26.11 11.10 13.36
C ASN A 623 -24.67 11.09 13.93
N GLU A 624 -23.64 11.10 13.08
CA GLU A 624 -22.26 11.30 13.53
C GLU A 624 -21.97 12.80 13.69
N THR A 625 -20.93 13.16 14.45
CA THR A 625 -20.49 14.56 14.56
C THR A 625 -20.26 15.13 13.15
N PRO A 626 -20.73 16.37 12.87
CA PRO A 626 -20.53 16.98 11.55
C PRO A 626 -19.05 17.07 11.16
N PHE A 627 -18.79 17.46 9.91
CA PHE A 627 -17.42 17.78 9.49
C PHE A 627 -16.77 18.77 10.48
N GLU A 628 -15.46 18.63 10.75
CA GLU A 628 -14.76 19.53 11.68
C GLU A 628 -13.57 20.25 11.02
N GLY A 629 -13.67 21.58 10.93
CA GLY A 629 -12.58 22.48 10.59
C GLY A 629 -12.14 22.42 9.13
N LEU A 630 -11.18 21.55 8.81
CA LEU A 630 -10.63 21.41 7.44
C LEU A 630 -11.56 20.63 6.52
N GLU A 631 -12.34 19.72 7.09
CA GLU A 631 -13.30 18.90 6.39
C GLU A 631 -14.48 19.75 5.89
N GLU A 632 -15.01 20.62 6.77
CA GLU A 632 -16.01 21.64 6.43
C GLU A 632 -15.50 22.56 5.32
N LYS A 633 -14.24 23.02 5.44
CA LYS A 633 -13.61 23.88 4.43
C LYS A 633 -13.50 23.19 3.08
N LEU A 634 -13.16 21.90 3.02
CA LEU A 634 -13.12 21.14 1.76
C LEU A 634 -14.52 21.02 1.14
N VAL A 635 -15.54 20.70 1.93
CA VAL A 635 -16.94 20.63 1.46
C VAL A 635 -17.45 22.00 1.00
N ASP A 636 -17.17 23.09 1.74
CA ASP A 636 -17.46 24.47 1.36
C ASP A 636 -16.81 24.86 0.02
N LYS A 637 -15.53 24.50 -0.19
CA LYS A 637 -14.85 24.76 -1.47
C LYS A 637 -15.43 23.92 -2.60
N LEU A 638 -15.82 22.67 -2.36
CA LEU A 638 -16.53 21.85 -3.36
C LEU A 638 -17.87 22.49 -3.74
N GLN A 639 -18.69 22.88 -2.76
CA GLN A 639 -20.00 23.53 -2.98
C GLN A 639 -19.84 24.84 -3.78
N LYS A 640 -18.92 25.72 -3.37
CA LYS A 640 -18.61 26.98 -4.07
C LYS A 640 -18.08 26.73 -5.49
N PHE A 641 -17.18 25.77 -5.66
CA PHE A 641 -16.65 25.39 -6.97
C PHE A 641 -17.75 24.86 -7.89
N VAL A 642 -18.66 24.03 -7.38
CA VAL A 642 -19.81 23.52 -8.13
C VAL A 642 -20.74 24.67 -8.56
N ARG A 643 -21.14 25.53 -7.63
CA ARG A 643 -22.04 26.68 -7.85
C ARG A 643 -21.54 27.66 -8.91
N GLY A 644 -20.30 28.14 -8.77
CA GLY A 644 -19.65 28.98 -9.80
C GLY A 644 -19.90 30.48 -9.73
N ASP A 645 -20.08 31.06 -8.54
CA ASP A 645 -20.04 32.51 -8.34
C ASP A 645 -18.62 33.03 -8.68
N GLY A 646 -18.50 33.94 -9.66
CA GLY A 646 -17.20 34.47 -10.14
C GLY A 646 -16.38 35.21 -9.07
N VAL A 647 -15.08 35.46 -9.24
CA VAL A 647 -14.45 36.01 -10.47
C VAL A 647 -13.27 35.17 -11.01
N SER A 648 -12.61 34.37 -10.17
CA SER A 648 -11.44 33.55 -10.55
C SER A 648 -11.61 32.08 -10.16
N ASP A 649 -12.76 31.52 -10.57
CA ASP A 649 -13.12 30.09 -10.67
C ASP A 649 -12.97 29.16 -9.44
N GLY A 650 -12.43 29.61 -8.30
CA GLY A 650 -12.39 28.86 -7.03
C GLY A 650 -11.54 27.58 -7.03
N LEU A 651 -10.91 27.25 -8.17
CA LEU A 651 -10.24 25.98 -8.42
C LEU A 651 -8.94 25.83 -7.64
N ASP A 652 -8.12 26.88 -7.60
CA ASP A 652 -6.93 26.93 -6.74
C ASP A 652 -7.31 26.73 -5.26
N ALA A 653 -8.41 27.35 -4.82
CA ALA A 653 -8.91 27.21 -3.45
C ALA A 653 -9.44 25.80 -3.15
N LEU A 654 -10.02 25.10 -4.15
CA LEU A 654 -10.41 23.69 -4.02
C LEU A 654 -9.19 22.77 -3.97
N GLN A 655 -8.17 23.02 -4.81
CA GLN A 655 -6.88 22.31 -4.75
C GLN A 655 -6.22 22.50 -3.37
N GLU A 656 -6.11 23.75 -2.91
CA GLU A 656 -5.58 24.10 -1.59
C GLU A 656 -6.35 23.42 -0.46
N ALA A 657 -7.68 23.42 -0.50
CA ALA A 657 -8.49 22.79 0.55
C ALA A 657 -8.30 21.27 0.60
N LEU A 658 -8.25 20.59 -0.56
CA LEU A 658 -7.99 19.15 -0.63
C LEU A 658 -6.58 18.82 -0.14
N ASP A 659 -5.58 19.56 -0.60
CA ASP A 659 -4.18 19.36 -0.22
C ASP A 659 -3.94 19.67 1.26
N SER A 660 -4.58 20.71 1.80
CA SER A 660 -4.47 21.09 3.22
C SER A 660 -5.18 20.11 4.14
N ALA A 661 -6.37 19.63 3.75
CA ALA A 661 -7.08 18.58 4.47
C ALA A 661 -6.28 17.27 4.45
N TYR A 662 -5.73 16.86 3.29
CA TYR A 662 -4.85 15.70 3.19
C TYR A 662 -3.58 15.86 4.07
N ASN A 663 -2.87 16.97 3.94
CA ASN A 663 -1.65 17.28 4.71
C ASN A 663 -1.83 17.24 6.24
N GLN A 664 -3.05 17.47 6.73
CA GLN A 664 -3.35 17.53 8.17
C GLN A 664 -4.22 16.38 8.68
N ARG A 665 -5.01 15.70 7.85
CA ARG A 665 -5.89 14.60 8.28
C ARG A 665 -5.44 13.21 7.82
N ASN A 666 -4.72 13.08 6.69
CA ASN A 666 -4.45 11.75 6.13
C ASN A 666 -3.11 11.59 5.38
N LEU A 667 -2.13 12.48 5.59
CA LEU A 667 -0.85 12.49 4.85
C LEU A 667 -0.13 11.13 4.90
N HIS A 668 -0.18 10.49 6.06
CA HIS A 668 0.37 9.18 6.34
C HIS A 668 -0.72 8.15 6.73
N GLY A 669 -1.90 8.23 6.10
CA GLY A 669 -2.97 7.23 6.19
C GLY A 669 -2.62 5.89 5.55
N ALA A 670 -3.62 5.02 5.35
CA ALA A 670 -3.42 3.64 4.92
C ALA A 670 -2.69 3.52 3.57
N GLY A 671 -2.91 4.46 2.64
CA GLY A 671 -2.13 4.55 1.40
C GLY A 671 -0.60 4.56 1.59
N HIS A 672 -0.09 5.14 2.70
CA HIS A 672 1.35 5.26 2.98
C HIS A 672 2.06 3.89 3.04
N VAL A 673 1.37 2.87 3.55
CA VAL A 673 1.88 1.51 3.74
C VAL A 673 2.30 0.86 2.41
N ILE A 674 1.80 1.33 1.27
CA ILE A 674 2.24 0.88 -0.06
C ILE A 674 3.73 1.17 -0.28
N SER A 675 4.25 2.32 0.19
CA SER A 675 5.69 2.61 0.09
C SER A 675 6.50 1.78 1.08
N THR A 676 6.08 1.70 2.34
CA THR A 676 6.85 0.98 3.37
C THR A 676 6.95 -0.51 3.04
N THR A 677 5.90 -1.11 2.47
CA THR A 677 5.90 -2.51 2.02
C THR A 677 6.56 -2.79 0.66
N CYS A 678 6.69 -1.80 -0.24
CA CYS A 678 7.36 -1.98 -1.55
C CYS A 678 8.80 -1.49 -1.59
N GLN A 679 9.20 -0.65 -0.64
CA GLN A 679 10.47 0.09 -0.66
C GLN A 679 11.13 0.24 0.72
N GLY A 680 10.58 -0.33 1.79
CA GLY A 680 11.20 -0.34 3.13
C GLY A 680 11.42 1.02 3.77
N MET A 681 10.68 2.03 3.31
CA MET A 681 10.70 3.39 3.85
C MET A 681 9.51 4.19 3.31
N GLY A 682 9.24 5.34 3.92
CA GLY A 682 8.27 6.30 3.42
C GLY A 682 8.66 6.91 2.06
N ALA A 683 7.75 7.72 1.53
CA ALA A 683 7.90 8.36 0.24
C ALA A 683 9.12 9.28 0.16
N LYS A 684 9.89 9.25 -0.94
CA LYS A 684 10.97 10.22 -1.22
C LYS A 684 10.50 11.57 -1.80
N ILE A 685 9.20 11.72 -2.04
CA ILE A 685 8.62 12.91 -2.66
C ILE A 685 8.57 14.07 -1.66
N ARG A 686 8.85 15.27 -2.14
CA ARG A 686 8.90 16.52 -1.36
C ARG A 686 7.89 17.54 -1.91
N PRO A 687 7.35 18.44 -1.05
CA PRO A 687 6.60 19.61 -1.50
C PRO A 687 7.53 20.66 -2.12
N ASP A 688 7.01 21.46 -3.05
CA ASP A 688 7.73 22.65 -3.54
C ASP A 688 7.62 23.82 -2.54
N LEU A 689 8.64 24.67 -2.51
CA LEU A 689 8.72 25.85 -1.64
C LEU A 689 8.30 27.14 -2.38
N ASN A 690 7.47 27.02 -3.42
CA ASN A 690 6.96 28.13 -4.21
C ASN A 690 5.94 28.97 -3.42
N SER A 691 6.43 29.83 -2.53
CA SER A 691 5.61 30.74 -1.72
C SER A 691 4.71 31.69 -2.53
N SER A 692 5.09 32.02 -3.77
CA SER A 692 4.31 32.91 -4.65
C SER A 692 3.02 32.29 -5.20
N ASN A 693 2.98 30.95 -5.31
CA ASN A 693 1.78 30.19 -5.64
C ASN A 693 2.02 28.73 -5.19
N PRO A 694 1.62 28.35 -3.96
CA PRO A 694 1.89 27.02 -3.42
C PRO A 694 1.24 25.88 -4.21
N GLY A 695 0.17 26.15 -4.96
CA GLY A 695 -0.51 25.18 -5.84
C GLY A 695 0.30 24.81 -7.10
N VAL A 696 1.35 25.56 -7.43
CA VAL A 696 2.18 25.37 -8.64
C VAL A 696 3.60 24.93 -8.29
N ILE A 697 4.05 23.83 -8.89
CA ILE A 697 5.41 23.31 -8.80
C ILE A 697 6.25 23.93 -9.92
N LYS A 698 7.31 24.63 -9.53
CA LYS A 698 8.30 25.27 -10.43
C LYS A 698 9.68 24.59 -10.34
N ASN A 699 9.92 23.80 -9.30
CA ASN A 699 11.19 23.09 -9.12
C ASN A 699 11.44 22.10 -10.28
N PRO A 700 12.68 21.99 -10.83
CA PRO A 700 13.00 21.00 -11.87
C PRO A 700 13.34 19.60 -11.34
N ASP A 701 13.53 19.40 -10.02
CA ASP A 701 13.71 18.06 -9.45
C ASP A 701 12.39 17.29 -9.47
N THR A 702 12.31 16.20 -10.24
CA THR A 702 11.10 15.35 -10.34
C THR A 702 10.70 14.63 -9.04
N ASN A 703 11.53 14.67 -7.99
CA ASN A 703 11.18 14.26 -6.62
C ASN A 703 10.48 15.38 -5.82
N VAL A 704 10.57 16.64 -6.25
CA VAL A 704 9.68 17.71 -5.80
C VAL A 704 8.42 17.62 -6.66
N ALA A 705 7.40 16.97 -6.12
CA ALA A 705 6.24 16.51 -6.89
C ALA A 705 4.90 16.70 -6.15
N GLU A 706 4.90 17.44 -5.03
CA GLU A 706 3.71 17.88 -4.30
C GLU A 706 3.70 19.41 -4.17
N THR A 707 2.52 19.95 -3.88
CA THR A 707 2.28 21.38 -3.70
C THR A 707 2.87 21.88 -2.37
N GLY A 708 3.08 23.19 -2.26
CA GLY A 708 3.57 23.83 -1.03
C GLY A 708 2.57 23.76 0.14
N HIS A 709 1.32 23.35 -0.11
CA HIS A 709 0.32 23.08 0.92
C HIS A 709 0.67 21.84 1.76
N LEU A 710 1.52 20.93 1.28
CA LEU A 710 1.93 19.72 2.00
C LEU A 710 3.09 19.98 2.99
N PHE A 711 2.93 20.97 3.87
CA PHE A 711 3.99 21.43 4.78
C PHE A 711 4.42 20.42 5.87
N ASN A 712 3.59 19.40 6.16
CA ASN A 712 3.94 18.32 7.09
C ASN A 712 4.80 17.23 6.41
N LEU A 713 4.87 17.19 5.07
CA LEU A 713 5.63 16.19 4.31
C LEU A 713 7.15 16.43 4.43
N LYS A 714 7.84 15.60 5.22
CA LYS A 714 9.29 15.64 5.44
C LYS A 714 9.94 14.31 5.10
N SER A 715 10.74 14.31 4.04
CA SER A 715 11.17 13.11 3.32
C SER A 715 12.55 13.23 2.66
N LYS A 716 13.34 14.25 3.03
CA LYS A 716 14.65 14.54 2.42
C LYS A 716 15.62 13.37 2.60
N HIS A 717 15.46 12.59 3.67
CA HIS A 717 16.32 11.45 3.96
C HIS A 717 15.67 10.10 3.65
N ALA A 718 14.33 10.00 3.62
CA ALA A 718 13.61 8.77 3.23
C ALA A 718 14.17 8.15 1.93
N GLY A 719 14.39 8.98 0.91
CA GLY A 719 14.96 8.52 -0.35
C GLY A 719 16.38 7.93 -0.27
N ARG A 720 17.23 8.32 0.70
CA ARG A 720 18.63 7.82 0.74
C ARG A 720 18.75 6.41 1.32
N TYR A 721 17.85 6.02 2.21
CA TYR A 721 18.00 4.80 3.03
C TYR A 721 16.98 3.69 2.70
N GLN A 722 16.27 3.79 1.57
CA GLN A 722 15.42 2.68 1.06
C GLN A 722 16.27 1.42 0.77
N PRO A 723 15.93 0.21 1.27
CA PRO A 723 16.79 -0.98 1.19
C PRO A 723 17.24 -1.41 -0.20
N HIS A 724 16.60 -0.94 -1.28
CA HIS A 724 17.00 -1.27 -2.66
C HIS A 724 18.20 -0.44 -3.18
N LYS A 725 18.77 0.45 -2.36
CA LYS A 725 19.81 1.41 -2.77
C LYS A 725 21.23 0.93 -2.43
N PHE A 726 22.19 1.70 -2.95
CA PHE A 726 23.60 1.39 -2.93
C PHE A 726 24.15 1.39 -1.48
N ASP A 727 25.25 0.68 -1.25
CA ASP A 727 25.99 0.50 0.02
C ASP A 727 25.39 -0.42 1.10
N HIS A 728 24.12 -0.87 1.00
CA HIS A 728 23.52 -1.70 2.05
C HIS A 728 24.14 -3.09 2.25
N ALA A 729 24.78 -3.67 1.22
CA ALA A 729 25.51 -4.94 1.34
C ALA A 729 26.83 -4.78 2.12
N ALA A 730 27.60 -3.72 1.81
CA ALA A 730 28.83 -3.41 2.52
C ALA A 730 28.55 -3.02 3.99
N GLU A 731 27.47 -2.28 4.23
CA GLU A 731 26.99 -1.96 5.57
C GLU A 731 26.65 -3.23 6.38
N ALA A 732 25.96 -4.21 5.79
CA ALA A 732 25.65 -5.48 6.46
C ALA A 732 26.91 -6.31 6.76
N GLU A 733 27.91 -6.30 5.86
CA GLU A 733 29.21 -6.94 6.10
C GLU A 733 29.97 -6.25 7.26
N GLU A 734 30.03 -4.92 7.25
CA GLU A 734 30.64 -4.09 8.30
C GLU A 734 30.05 -4.40 9.69
N LEU A 735 28.72 -4.38 9.81
CA LEU A 735 28.03 -4.66 11.07
C LEU A 735 28.28 -6.09 11.57
N SER A 736 28.22 -7.08 10.67
CA SER A 736 28.48 -8.49 11.03
C SER A 736 29.91 -8.69 11.52
N GLN A 737 30.90 -8.06 10.85
CA GLN A 737 32.29 -8.10 11.31
C GLN A 737 32.48 -7.40 12.67
N ASN A 738 31.73 -6.35 12.96
CA ASN A 738 31.84 -5.62 14.23
C ASN A 738 31.31 -6.47 15.39
N ILE A 739 30.23 -7.22 15.20
CA ILE A 739 29.75 -8.23 16.16
C ILE A 739 30.87 -9.26 16.42
N ILE A 740 31.41 -9.88 15.36
CA ILE A 740 32.47 -10.89 15.46
C ILE A 740 33.73 -10.37 16.17
N LYS A 741 34.10 -9.09 15.99
CA LYS A 741 35.22 -8.45 16.68
C LYS A 741 34.92 -8.10 18.14
N ALA A 742 33.66 -7.81 18.48
CA ALA A 742 33.24 -7.46 19.85
C ALA A 742 33.20 -8.69 20.78
N HIS A 743 33.11 -9.90 20.22
CA HIS A 743 33.30 -11.16 20.94
C HIS A 743 34.75 -11.64 20.77
N PRO A 744 35.69 -11.31 21.68
CA PRO A 744 37.07 -11.74 21.56
C PRO A 744 37.17 -13.27 21.52
N GLN A 745 37.93 -13.78 20.55
CA GLN A 745 38.01 -15.22 20.27
C GLN A 745 38.40 -16.02 21.52
N HIS A 746 37.56 -16.97 21.92
CA HIS A 746 38.09 -18.20 22.52
C HIS A 746 39.10 -18.80 21.52
N PRO A 747 40.25 -19.32 21.98
CA PRO A 747 41.41 -19.55 21.14
C PRO A 747 41.08 -20.44 19.95
N LYS A 748 41.44 -19.96 18.75
CA LYS A 748 41.20 -20.61 17.44
C LYS A 748 41.29 -22.13 17.54
N SER A 749 40.15 -22.81 17.47
CA SER A 749 40.13 -24.24 17.18
C SER A 749 40.63 -24.43 15.75
N ASN A 750 41.88 -24.85 15.61
CA ASN A 750 42.48 -25.15 14.32
C ASN A 750 41.63 -26.17 13.58
N GLY A 751 41.03 -25.75 12.45
CA GLY A 751 40.40 -26.62 11.46
C GLY A 751 39.28 -27.51 11.98
N TYR A 752 38.03 -27.10 11.77
CA TYR A 752 36.87 -27.98 11.89
C TYR A 752 36.89 -29.05 10.78
N HIS A 753 37.75 -30.06 10.91
CA HIS A 753 37.84 -31.18 9.99
C HIS A 753 36.75 -32.21 10.35
N PRO A 754 35.91 -32.68 9.41
CA PRO A 754 34.75 -33.54 9.72
C PRO A 754 35.07 -34.87 10.45
N LEU A 755 36.34 -35.28 10.51
CA LEU A 755 36.79 -36.52 11.13
C LEU A 755 36.90 -36.45 12.67
N ASN A 756 37.00 -35.25 13.26
CA ASN A 756 37.21 -35.13 14.71
C ASN A 756 35.94 -35.42 15.54
N ALA A 757 34.75 -35.15 14.99
CA ALA A 757 33.48 -35.60 15.58
C ALA A 757 33.38 -37.13 15.63
N PHE A 758 33.92 -37.82 14.61
CA PHE A 758 33.92 -39.28 14.53
C PHE A 758 34.81 -39.94 15.60
N PHE A 759 35.96 -39.32 15.93
CA PHE A 759 36.86 -39.82 16.99
C PHE A 759 36.38 -39.49 18.42
N SER A 760 35.64 -38.41 18.63
CA SER A 760 35.05 -38.07 19.94
C SER A 760 34.01 -39.10 20.40
N PHE A 761 33.23 -39.65 19.46
CA PHE A 761 32.24 -40.69 19.75
C PHE A 761 32.92 -42.02 20.19
N PHE A 762 33.99 -42.43 19.50
CA PHE A 762 34.72 -43.67 19.82
C PHE A 762 35.55 -43.59 21.10
N THR A 763 36.13 -42.42 21.43
CA THR A 763 36.90 -42.26 22.68
C THR A 763 35.98 -42.28 23.92
N THR A 764 34.80 -41.68 23.82
CA THR A 764 33.78 -41.72 24.89
C THR A 764 33.24 -43.14 25.11
N ALA A 765 33.02 -43.90 24.04
CA ALA A 765 32.60 -45.31 24.13
C ALA A 765 33.69 -46.21 24.79
N LYS A 766 34.98 -45.97 24.50
CA LYS A 766 36.07 -46.77 25.07
C LYS A 766 36.26 -46.55 26.58
N LEU A 767 36.04 -45.32 27.04
CA LEU A 767 36.08 -44.95 28.47
C LEU A 767 34.92 -45.54 29.30
N SER A 768 33.74 -45.78 28.69
CA SER A 768 32.63 -46.43 29.39
C SER A 768 32.85 -47.94 29.56
N LEU A 769 33.47 -48.61 28.57
CA LEU A 769 33.83 -50.04 28.68
C LEU A 769 34.93 -50.29 29.73
N GLN A 770 35.98 -49.46 29.77
CA GLN A 770 37.06 -49.64 30.77
C GLN A 770 36.58 -49.45 32.22
N LYS A 771 35.60 -48.57 32.47
CA LYS A 771 35.02 -48.41 33.82
C LYS A 771 34.13 -49.57 34.27
N ARG A 772 33.56 -50.38 33.36
CA ARG A 772 32.79 -51.59 33.73
C ARG A 772 33.64 -52.84 33.98
N LEU A 773 34.89 -52.85 33.52
CA LEU A 773 35.82 -54.00 33.67
C LEU A 773 36.70 -53.94 34.94
N LEU A 774 36.64 -52.86 35.72
CA LEU A 774 37.46 -52.67 36.93
C LEU A 774 36.70 -52.84 38.25
N SER A 775 35.42 -53.23 38.22
CA SER A 775 34.58 -53.37 39.43
C SER A 775 33.89 -54.73 39.52
N ARG A 776 34.68 -55.82 39.57
CA ARG A 776 34.37 -57.07 40.31
C ARG A 776 35.49 -58.11 40.12
N SER A 777 36.26 -58.34 41.18
CA SER A 777 37.09 -59.53 41.36
C SER A 777 36.86 -60.09 42.77
N VAL A 778 37.05 -61.41 42.92
CA VAL A 778 36.88 -62.21 44.16
C VAL A 778 35.40 -62.39 44.59
N SER A 779 34.65 -63.48 44.28
CA SER A 779 34.85 -64.96 44.35
C SER A 779 34.52 -65.57 45.74
N PRO A 780 34.22 -66.88 45.87
CA PRO A 780 33.27 -67.77 45.14
C PRO A 780 32.46 -68.64 46.17
N PRO A 781 32.07 -69.91 45.89
CA PRO A 781 31.09 -70.44 44.93
C PRO A 781 29.82 -71.01 45.62
N ASP A 782 28.81 -71.49 44.87
CA ASP A 782 28.38 -72.91 44.98
C ASP A 782 27.30 -73.37 43.97
N SER A 783 27.48 -74.64 43.55
CA SER A 783 26.54 -75.64 43.02
C SER A 783 25.32 -75.31 42.11
N SER A 784 25.32 -76.01 40.96
CA SER A 784 24.23 -76.84 40.38
C SER A 784 23.32 -76.32 39.22
N THR A 785 23.54 -76.97 38.07
CA THR A 785 22.56 -77.57 37.12
C THR A 785 21.51 -76.74 36.33
N SER A 786 21.81 -76.63 35.02
CA SER A 786 21.07 -77.27 33.90
C SER A 786 20.05 -76.50 33.01
N HIS A 787 20.22 -76.77 31.70
CA HIS A 787 19.29 -76.73 30.55
C HIS A 787 18.87 -75.43 29.83
N ASP A 788 19.52 -75.20 28.68
CA ASP A 788 18.94 -75.27 27.31
C ASP A 788 17.59 -74.61 26.98
N ASN A 789 17.60 -73.55 26.16
CA ASN A 789 17.48 -73.67 24.69
C ASN A 789 17.29 -72.32 23.98
N ASP A 790 18.03 -72.11 22.89
CA ASP A 790 17.56 -71.72 21.55
C ASP A 790 16.09 -71.25 21.41
N ARG A 791 15.78 -70.15 20.70
CA ARG A 791 16.05 -70.02 19.25
C ARG A 791 15.87 -68.60 18.68
N VAL A 792 16.38 -68.45 17.46
CA VAL A 792 16.38 -67.25 16.60
C VAL A 792 15.09 -67.11 15.78
N GLY A 793 14.74 -65.86 15.41
CA GLY A 793 13.69 -65.50 14.46
C GLY A 793 13.70 -64.00 14.17
#